data_AF-A0A943GFD4-F1
#
_entry.id   AF-A0A943GFD4-F1
#
_cell.length_a   1.000
_cell.length_b   1.000
_cell.length_c   1.000
_cell.angle_alpha   90.00
_cell.angle_beta   90.00
_cell.angle_gamma   90.00
#
_symmetry.space_group_name_H-M   'P 1'
#
loop_
_entity.id
_entity.type
_entity.pdbx_description
1 polymer ?
#
loop_
_entity_poly.entity_id
_entity_poly.type
_entity_poly.pdbx_seq_one_letter_code
_entity_poly.pdbx_strand_id
1 'polypeptide(L)'
;MTKTTMNEYKREVSRALDDDFQRRMLESFAASYRVGRAAVFEGKDVRAAIADVAARKDDALRRRGELFARFRERAEELGVTVHRATDAPDACAIVARIAKDEGCRKIIKSKSMTAEEIRLNPALEREGFEVVESDLGEWILQLRNEGPSHMVMPAIHLSRGQVARTFAAGAPRQPAPDPDDITALVRLARRELRRHFAEADMGISGANFVLAENGAVGLVTNEGNARLVTTLPRVHVVLCGLDKLVDTADDALTLLNVLPRNATGQHLTSYISWIRGAAPGEREDGKPRAMHVVFVDNGRSDLARDPVFSQVLRCVRCGACANVCPIYRMVGGHSLGQIYIGAIGLVLTWFFHDRERAKALLQNCVGCGACRDVCGAGIDLPRLIEALRNRVAREDAPLSTALLARMLSSRRVFHGLLRAAAKAQGPFTEHTPFVRHLPEILARPHGYRALPALADVPFRDRWPDRKPVVTRTRFRVALFAGCLQDFVYPEQLDAALAVFARYGADVDFPLDQTCCGLPLIMLGRPTAAADLARRNVRAFARLDQYDAIVTLCASCASHLKNGYANLLDREAEAFSAKVTDFSSFTHDILGVDERAGLIPAAAKTVYHAPCHLCRGLGVHEAPRALLRAVGSYVPTPDEESCCGFGGTYTVKFPELSAELMNRKLDAARAENADTLVTDCPGCILHLRGGAERRGLPFRVLHMAEALAESLPKL
;
A
#
# COMPACT_ATOMS: atom_id res chain seq x y z
N MET A 1 -11.45 -1.58 25.26
CA MET A 1 -11.49 -2.42 24.04
C MET A 1 -10.72 -3.69 24.34
N THR A 2 -11.35 -4.85 24.14
CA THR A 2 -10.73 -6.16 24.27
C THR A 2 -9.54 -6.28 23.31
N LYS A 3 -8.44 -6.92 23.76
CA LYS A 3 -7.26 -7.16 22.92
C LYS A 3 -7.68 -8.01 21.71
N THR A 4 -7.60 -7.46 20.50
CA THR A 4 -7.88 -8.24 19.29
C THR A 4 -6.76 -9.25 19.06
N THR A 5 -7.03 -10.53 19.25
CA THR A 5 -6.08 -11.60 18.96
C THR A 5 -5.91 -11.81 17.45
N MET A 6 -4.81 -12.42 17.01
CA MET A 6 -4.60 -12.79 15.60
C MET A 6 -5.73 -13.71 15.07
N ASN A 7 -6.31 -14.55 15.92
CA ASN A 7 -7.41 -15.45 15.54
C ASN A 7 -8.75 -14.71 15.37
N GLU A 8 -9.04 -13.72 16.22
CA GLU A 8 -10.18 -12.83 16.02
C GLU A 8 -10.02 -12.03 14.72
N TYR A 9 -8.83 -11.49 14.50
CA TYR A 9 -8.53 -10.74 13.29
C TYR A 9 -8.72 -11.59 12.01
N LYS A 10 -8.27 -12.85 12.01
CA LYS A 10 -8.52 -13.77 10.89
C LYS A 10 -10.01 -14.01 10.64
N ARG A 11 -10.82 -14.10 11.70
CA ARG A 11 -12.28 -14.22 11.57
C ARG A 11 -12.93 -12.97 10.98
N GLU A 12 -12.43 -11.77 11.32
CA GLU A 12 -12.86 -10.51 10.69
C GLU A 12 -12.56 -10.52 9.19
N VAL A 13 -11.35 -10.96 8.79
CA VAL A 13 -10.95 -11.10 7.39
C VAL A 13 -11.85 -12.06 6.63
N SER A 14 -12.12 -13.26 7.16
CA SER A 14 -12.97 -14.23 6.49
C SER A 14 -14.40 -13.72 6.31
N ARG A 15 -14.98 -13.08 7.34
CA ARG A 15 -16.31 -12.44 7.20
C ARG A 15 -16.35 -11.35 6.14
N ALA A 16 -15.28 -10.56 6.02
CA ALA A 16 -15.21 -9.52 5.00
C ALA A 16 -15.05 -10.09 3.58
N LEU A 17 -14.41 -11.25 3.46
CA LEU A 17 -14.33 -11.99 2.19
C LEU A 17 -15.68 -12.57 1.76
N ASP A 18 -16.52 -12.95 2.71
CA ASP A 18 -17.89 -13.43 2.45
C ASP A 18 -18.86 -12.30 2.07
N ASP A 19 -18.49 -11.02 2.25
CA ASP A 19 -19.27 -9.86 1.84
C ASP A 19 -19.03 -9.52 0.35
N ASP A 20 -19.74 -10.26 -0.51
CA ASP A 20 -19.73 -10.08 -1.96
C ASP A 20 -20.07 -8.66 -2.42
N PHE A 21 -20.99 -7.97 -1.73
CA PHE A 21 -21.40 -6.63 -2.11
C PHE A 21 -20.27 -5.64 -1.87
N GLN A 22 -19.69 -5.66 -0.67
CA GLN A 22 -18.56 -4.80 -0.32
C GLN A 22 -17.40 -5.01 -1.30
N ARG A 23 -17.03 -6.27 -1.58
CA ARG A 23 -15.95 -6.59 -2.51
C ARG A 23 -16.20 -5.99 -3.89
N ARG A 24 -17.37 -6.21 -4.49
CA ARG A 24 -17.71 -5.67 -5.81
C ARG A 24 -17.71 -4.14 -5.86
N MET A 25 -18.17 -3.49 -4.79
CA MET A 25 -18.16 -2.02 -4.72
C MET A 25 -16.74 -1.45 -4.65
N LEU A 26 -15.91 -1.98 -3.76
CA LEU A 26 -14.52 -1.54 -3.62
C LEU A 26 -13.67 -1.91 -4.85
N GLU A 27 -13.98 -3.03 -5.49
CA GLU A 27 -13.43 -3.47 -6.77
C GLU A 27 -13.65 -2.42 -7.86
N SER A 28 -14.92 -2.07 -8.10
CA SER A 28 -15.36 -1.12 -9.11
C SER A 28 -14.77 0.28 -8.86
N PHE A 29 -14.82 0.72 -7.60
CA PHE A 29 -14.26 2.00 -7.19
C PHE A 29 -12.74 2.08 -7.45
N ALA A 30 -11.99 1.05 -7.09
CA ALA A 30 -10.54 1.05 -7.31
C ALA A 30 -10.16 1.01 -8.80
N ALA A 31 -10.96 0.38 -9.65
CA ALA A 31 -10.76 0.39 -11.10
C ALA A 31 -10.99 1.80 -11.68
N SER A 32 -12.13 2.42 -11.37
CA SER A 32 -12.47 3.78 -11.83
C SER A 32 -11.52 4.83 -11.28
N TYR A 33 -11.11 4.69 -10.02
CA TYR A 33 -10.15 5.59 -9.37
C TYR A 33 -8.82 5.69 -10.12
N ARG A 34 -8.26 4.57 -10.60
CA ARG A 34 -6.96 4.59 -11.30
C ARG A 34 -7.04 5.35 -12.62
N VAL A 35 -8.11 5.12 -13.38
CA VAL A 35 -8.36 5.82 -14.65
C VAL A 35 -8.56 7.31 -14.39
N GLY A 36 -9.45 7.66 -13.45
CA GLY A 36 -9.74 9.06 -13.11
C GLY A 36 -8.52 9.81 -12.60
N ARG A 37 -7.72 9.19 -11.72
CA ARG A 37 -6.47 9.78 -11.21
C ARG A 37 -5.47 10.02 -12.33
N ALA A 38 -5.25 9.04 -13.21
CA ALA A 38 -4.30 9.19 -14.30
C ALA A 38 -4.68 10.37 -15.21
N ALA A 39 -5.96 10.47 -15.59
CA ALA A 39 -6.48 11.55 -16.43
C ALA A 39 -6.24 12.95 -15.82
N VAL A 40 -6.52 13.17 -14.53
CA VAL A 40 -6.35 14.50 -13.92
C VAL A 40 -4.89 14.94 -13.70
N PHE A 41 -3.95 14.01 -13.84
CA PHE A 41 -2.52 14.25 -13.81
C PHE A 41 -1.88 14.30 -15.20
N GLU A 42 -2.66 14.13 -16.28
CA GLU A 42 -2.16 14.22 -17.63
C GLU A 42 -1.46 15.56 -17.90
N GLY A 43 -0.31 15.51 -18.57
CA GLY A 43 0.53 16.68 -18.86
C GLY A 43 1.26 17.28 -17.65
N LYS A 44 1.16 16.69 -16.45
CA LYS A 44 1.87 17.16 -15.24
C LYS A 44 3.08 16.29 -14.93
N ASP A 45 4.15 16.92 -14.45
CA ASP A 45 5.22 16.20 -13.78
C ASP A 45 4.77 15.81 -12.36
N VAL A 46 4.19 14.62 -12.26
CA VAL A 46 3.69 14.06 -11.00
C VAL A 46 4.82 13.85 -9.99
N ARG A 47 6.03 13.50 -10.45
CA ARG A 47 7.17 13.24 -9.56
C ARG A 47 7.68 14.54 -8.95
N ALA A 48 7.83 15.59 -9.75
CA ALA A 48 8.22 16.91 -9.25
C ALA A 48 7.18 17.46 -8.26
N ALA A 49 5.88 17.34 -8.58
CA ALA A 49 4.82 17.80 -7.67
C ALA A 49 4.84 17.05 -6.32
N ILE A 50 5.08 15.74 -6.32
CA ILE A 50 5.19 14.94 -5.09
C ILE A 50 6.45 15.33 -4.30
N ALA A 51 7.57 15.56 -4.97
CA ALA A 51 8.82 15.97 -4.34
C ALA A 51 8.69 17.36 -3.67
N ASP A 52 8.03 18.32 -4.34
CA ASP A 52 7.76 19.65 -3.80
C ASP A 52 6.88 19.59 -2.54
N VAL A 53 5.79 18.80 -2.60
CA VAL A 53 4.95 18.54 -1.42
C VAL A 53 5.77 17.94 -0.27
N ALA A 54 6.59 16.92 -0.55
CA ALA A 54 7.39 16.28 0.49
C ALA A 54 8.38 17.26 1.12
N ALA A 55 9.08 18.07 0.32
CA ALA A 55 10.05 19.06 0.77
C ALA A 55 9.41 20.12 1.68
N ARG A 56 8.26 20.69 1.28
CA ARG A 56 7.53 21.69 2.07
C ARG A 56 7.00 21.12 3.38
N LYS A 57 6.45 19.89 3.33
CA LYS A 57 6.00 19.20 4.54
C LYS A 57 7.16 18.92 5.49
N ASP A 58 8.33 18.53 5.00
CA ASP A 58 9.52 18.31 5.83
C ASP A 58 10.07 19.60 6.44
N ASP A 59 10.10 20.69 5.68
CA ASP A 59 10.49 22.00 6.21
C ASP A 59 9.56 22.44 7.34
N ALA A 60 8.24 22.37 7.11
CA ALA A 60 7.24 22.71 8.11
C ALA A 60 7.35 21.84 9.38
N LEU A 61 7.65 20.55 9.24
CA LEU A 61 7.86 19.65 10.39
C LEU A 61 9.12 20.00 11.19
N ARG A 62 10.21 20.38 10.53
CA ARG A 62 11.45 20.84 11.20
C ARG A 62 11.22 22.14 11.96
N ARG A 63 10.50 23.09 11.35
CA ARG A 63 10.18 24.41 11.91
C ARG A 63 8.88 24.46 12.71
N ARG A 64 8.27 23.32 13.02
CA ARG A 64 6.92 23.24 13.62
C ARG A 64 6.70 24.11 14.87
N GLY A 65 7.73 24.27 15.71
CA GLY A 65 7.65 25.10 16.92
C GLY A 65 7.57 26.59 16.60
N GLU A 66 8.39 27.06 15.65
CA GLU A 66 8.37 28.41 15.11
C GLU A 66 7.04 28.70 14.41
N LEU A 67 6.61 27.80 13.51
CA LEU A 67 5.36 27.93 12.77
C LEU A 67 4.14 27.95 13.69
N PHE A 68 4.13 27.13 14.75
CA PHE A 68 3.07 27.17 15.77
C PHE A 68 3.03 28.51 16.51
N ALA A 69 4.19 29.04 16.91
CA ALA A 69 4.28 30.33 17.61
C ALA A 69 3.77 31.48 16.73
N ARG A 70 4.19 31.51 15.46
CA ARG A 70 3.75 32.49 14.47
C ARG A 70 2.27 32.35 14.13
N PHE A 71 1.76 31.13 13.96
CA PHE A 71 0.33 30.87 13.78
C PHE A 71 -0.46 31.44 14.95
N ARG A 72 -0.02 31.15 16.18
CA ARG A 72 -0.69 31.60 17.40
C ARG A 72 -0.79 33.12 17.46
N GLU A 73 0.34 33.81 17.27
CA GLU A 73 0.38 35.27 17.22
C GLU A 73 -0.62 35.84 16.20
N ARG A 74 -0.58 35.34 14.96
CA ARG A 74 -1.46 35.82 13.86
C ARG A 74 -2.94 35.49 14.08
N ALA A 75 -3.24 34.37 14.72
CA ALA A 75 -4.61 33.99 15.04
C ALA A 75 -5.16 34.81 16.21
N GLU A 76 -4.35 35.06 17.24
CA GLU A 76 -4.73 35.87 18.41
C GLU A 76 -4.96 37.34 18.05
N GLU A 77 -4.20 37.90 17.09
CA GLU A 77 -4.47 39.22 16.48
C GLU A 77 -5.89 39.34 15.89
N LEU A 78 -6.53 38.21 15.56
CA LEU A 78 -7.89 38.13 15.00
C LEU A 78 -8.94 37.76 16.04
N GLY A 79 -8.58 37.72 17.33
CA GLY A 79 -9.47 37.30 18.41
C GLY A 79 -9.70 35.78 18.48
N VAL A 80 -8.90 34.97 17.78
CA VAL A 80 -8.96 33.50 17.90
C VAL A 80 -8.18 33.05 19.14
N THR A 81 -8.76 32.16 19.93
CA THR A 81 -8.05 31.55 21.06
C THR A 81 -7.35 30.26 20.63
N VAL A 82 -6.02 30.19 20.76
CA VAL A 82 -5.25 29.00 20.35
C VAL A 82 -4.86 28.15 21.55
N HIS A 83 -5.18 26.86 21.47
CA HIS A 83 -4.90 25.85 22.48
C HIS A 83 -3.91 24.83 21.93
N ARG A 84 -3.12 24.22 22.83
CA ARG A 84 -2.27 23.08 22.51
C ARG A 84 -2.52 21.96 23.51
N ALA A 85 -3.02 20.85 23.00
CA ALA A 85 -3.23 19.61 23.73
C ALA A 85 -2.00 18.70 23.61
N THR A 86 -1.61 18.12 24.73
CA THR A 86 -0.50 17.16 24.82
C THR A 86 -0.87 15.81 24.21
N ASP A 87 -2.08 15.32 24.48
CA ASP A 87 -2.58 14.02 24.03
C ASP A 87 -4.09 14.04 23.76
N ALA A 88 -4.66 12.86 23.48
CA ALA A 88 -6.09 12.70 23.20
C ALA A 88 -7.00 13.07 24.40
N PRO A 89 -6.77 12.58 25.64
CA PRO A 89 -7.52 13.02 26.82
C PRO A 89 -7.51 14.55 27.03
N ASP A 90 -6.34 15.17 26.92
CA ASP A 90 -6.18 16.62 27.10
C ASP A 90 -6.95 17.40 26.02
N ALA A 91 -6.89 16.97 24.76
CA ALA A 91 -7.65 17.58 23.68
C ALA A 91 -9.16 17.51 23.92
N CYS A 92 -9.66 16.34 24.34
CA CYS A 92 -11.07 16.16 24.69
C CYS A 92 -11.49 17.06 25.87
N ALA A 93 -10.63 17.17 26.90
CA ALA A 93 -10.89 18.03 28.06
C ALA A 93 -10.93 19.53 27.69
N ILE A 94 -10.03 19.97 26.81
CA ILE A 94 -10.03 21.35 26.30
C ILE A 94 -11.33 21.66 25.55
N VAL A 95 -11.75 20.80 24.62
CA VAL A 95 -12.98 21.02 23.84
C VAL A 95 -14.21 20.99 24.75
N ALA A 96 -14.29 20.04 25.69
CA ALA A 96 -15.38 19.98 26.66
C ALA A 96 -15.43 21.24 27.56
N ARG A 97 -14.28 21.76 27.99
CA ARG A 97 -14.20 22.99 28.77
C ARG A 97 -14.71 24.19 27.98
N ILE A 98 -14.29 24.36 26.73
CA ILE A 98 -14.81 25.43 25.84
C ILE A 98 -16.33 25.33 25.76
N ALA A 99 -16.88 24.12 25.56
CA ALA A 99 -18.33 23.94 25.48
C ALA A 99 -19.05 24.29 26.79
N LYS A 100 -18.47 23.98 27.96
CA LYS A 100 -19.04 24.35 29.27
C LYS A 100 -18.99 25.84 29.51
N ASP A 101 -17.83 26.46 29.29
CA ASP A 101 -17.59 27.88 29.52
C ASP A 101 -18.50 28.76 28.63
N GLU A 102 -18.80 28.27 27.42
CA GLU A 102 -19.68 28.93 26.46
C GLU A 102 -21.17 28.54 26.56
N GLY A 103 -21.51 27.74 27.58
CA GLY A 103 -22.89 27.29 27.83
C GLY A 103 -23.49 26.50 26.66
N CYS A 104 -22.68 25.76 25.90
CA CYS A 104 -23.14 24.93 24.80
C CYS A 104 -23.85 23.68 25.33
N ARG A 105 -24.86 23.20 24.62
CA ARG A 105 -25.52 21.91 24.85
C ARG A 105 -25.44 21.03 23.61
N LYS A 106 -25.60 21.63 22.44
CA LYS A 106 -25.63 20.95 21.15
C LYS A 106 -24.44 21.32 20.28
N ILE A 107 -23.76 20.29 19.81
CA ILE A 107 -22.52 20.39 19.05
C ILE A 107 -22.76 19.73 17.69
N ILE A 108 -22.48 20.47 16.61
CA ILE A 108 -22.47 19.92 15.27
C ILE A 108 -21.04 19.83 14.75
N LYS A 109 -20.67 18.67 14.21
CA LYS A 109 -19.31 18.40 13.77
C LYS A 109 -19.26 18.15 12.26
N SER A 110 -18.29 18.77 11.60
CA SER A 110 -17.86 18.34 10.26
C SER A 110 -16.83 17.23 10.39
N LYS A 111 -16.79 16.33 9.40
CA LYS A 111 -15.84 15.22 9.38
C LYS A 111 -14.41 15.66 9.71
N SER A 112 -13.79 14.95 10.66
CA SER A 112 -12.41 15.18 11.06
C SER A 112 -11.75 13.89 11.53
N MET A 113 -10.72 13.44 10.82
CA MET A 113 -9.93 12.28 11.24
C MET A 113 -9.24 12.50 12.59
N THR A 114 -8.90 13.76 12.94
CA THR A 114 -8.32 14.09 14.26
C THR A 114 -9.34 13.92 15.38
N ALA A 115 -10.62 14.21 15.11
CA ALA A 115 -11.70 13.98 16.08
C ALA A 115 -11.93 12.48 16.32
N GLU A 116 -11.88 11.68 15.25
CA GLU A 116 -11.90 10.21 15.35
C GLU A 116 -10.67 9.67 16.11
N GLU A 117 -9.48 10.22 15.83
CA GLU A 117 -8.22 9.84 16.48
C GLU A 117 -8.32 9.92 18.01
N ILE A 118 -8.91 11.01 18.52
CA ILE A 118 -9.03 11.25 19.95
C ILE A 118 -10.33 10.72 20.55
N ARG A 119 -11.22 10.13 19.73
CA ARG A 119 -12.58 9.70 20.11
C ARG A 119 -13.40 10.81 20.75
N LEU A 120 -13.48 11.94 20.05
CA LEU A 120 -14.10 13.15 20.59
C LEU A 120 -15.60 12.98 20.90
N ASN A 121 -16.39 12.36 20.01
CA ASN A 121 -17.84 12.26 20.23
C ASN A 121 -18.16 11.47 21.51
N PRO A 122 -17.64 10.25 21.74
CA PRO A 122 -17.88 9.53 23.00
C PRO A 122 -17.34 10.25 24.24
N ALA A 123 -16.36 11.15 24.10
CA ALA A 123 -15.88 11.96 25.20
C ALA A 123 -16.86 13.08 25.55
N LEU A 124 -17.37 13.81 24.56
CA LEU A 124 -18.33 14.89 24.75
C LEU A 124 -19.72 14.37 25.16
N GLU A 125 -20.16 13.24 24.61
CA GLU A 125 -21.44 12.60 24.98
C GLU A 125 -21.45 12.17 26.45
N ARG A 126 -20.31 11.68 26.98
CA ARG A 126 -20.17 11.36 28.42
C ARG A 126 -20.23 12.59 29.32
N GLU A 127 -19.90 13.76 28.78
CA GLU A 127 -20.03 15.05 29.48
C GLU A 127 -21.44 15.65 29.34
N GLY A 128 -22.36 14.97 28.65
CA GLY A 128 -23.76 15.36 28.51
C GLY A 128 -24.08 16.22 27.29
N PHE A 129 -23.15 16.39 26.35
CA PHE A 129 -23.41 17.15 25.11
C PHE A 129 -24.11 16.30 24.05
N GLU A 130 -25.04 16.89 23.32
CA GLU A 130 -25.58 16.29 22.08
C GLU A 130 -24.60 16.55 20.95
N VAL A 131 -23.95 15.52 20.41
CA VAL A 131 -22.99 15.64 19.30
C VAL A 131 -23.58 15.03 18.04
N VAL A 132 -23.57 15.77 16.93
CA VAL A 132 -24.14 15.32 15.66
C VAL A 132 -23.15 15.51 14.52
N GLU A 133 -22.92 14.44 13.75
CA GLU A 133 -22.16 14.52 12.50
C GLU A 133 -22.97 15.20 11.39
N SER A 134 -22.29 16.04 10.63
CA SER A 134 -22.90 16.81 9.53
C SER A 134 -22.54 16.30 8.14
N ASP A 135 -21.51 15.46 8.02
CA ASP A 135 -21.17 14.76 6.77
C ASP A 135 -22.14 13.63 6.56
N LEU A 136 -22.72 13.50 5.36
CA LEU A 136 -23.76 12.49 5.11
C LEU A 136 -23.26 11.08 5.45
N GLY A 137 -22.03 10.77 5.05
CA GLY A 137 -21.43 9.47 5.30
C GLY A 137 -21.17 9.24 6.79
N GLU A 138 -20.57 10.21 7.49
CA GLU A 138 -20.35 10.09 8.95
C GLU A 138 -21.66 10.03 9.73
N TRP A 139 -22.69 10.77 9.32
CA TRP A 139 -24.01 10.74 9.96
C TRP A 139 -24.69 9.37 9.82
N ILE A 140 -24.62 8.76 8.63
CA ILE A 140 -25.09 7.37 8.43
C ILE A 140 -24.39 6.43 9.41
N LEU A 141 -23.08 6.57 9.60
CA LEU A 141 -22.32 5.72 10.51
C LEU A 141 -22.62 6.00 11.97
N GLN A 142 -22.84 7.25 12.34
CA GLN A 142 -23.28 7.64 13.68
C GLN A 142 -24.61 6.97 14.04
N LEU A 143 -25.59 6.97 13.14
CA LEU A 143 -26.88 6.28 13.32
C LEU A 143 -26.72 4.76 13.48
N ARG A 144 -25.62 4.19 12.97
CA ARG A 144 -25.31 2.75 13.03
C ARG A 144 -24.35 2.40 14.16
N ASN A 145 -23.83 3.39 14.89
CA ASN A 145 -22.76 3.22 15.86
C ASN A 145 -21.52 2.50 15.29
N GLU A 146 -21.16 2.85 14.05
CA GLU A 146 -20.04 2.29 13.30
C GLU A 146 -18.94 3.35 13.07
N GLY A 147 -17.70 2.92 12.88
CA GLY A 147 -16.60 3.81 12.45
C GLY A 147 -16.49 3.91 10.92
N PRO A 148 -15.73 4.87 10.38
CA PRO A 148 -15.53 5.01 8.93
C PRO A 148 -14.82 3.80 8.33
N SER A 149 -15.21 3.38 7.12
CA SER A 149 -14.49 2.37 6.34
C SER A 149 -13.59 2.96 5.23
N HIS A 150 -13.63 4.28 5.03
CA HIS A 150 -12.71 5.03 4.17
C HIS A 150 -12.48 6.46 4.68
N MET A 151 -11.26 6.99 4.50
CA MET A 151 -10.94 8.35 4.96
C MET A 151 -11.63 9.47 4.16
N VAL A 152 -12.10 9.20 2.94
CA VAL A 152 -12.79 10.18 2.09
C VAL A 152 -14.28 9.87 1.93
N MET A 153 -14.65 8.59 1.82
CA MET A 153 -16.02 8.12 1.54
C MET A 153 -16.44 7.15 2.67
N PRO A 154 -16.72 7.66 3.88
CA PRO A 154 -16.69 6.85 5.09
C PRO A 154 -17.70 5.68 5.09
N ALA A 155 -18.84 5.84 4.41
CA ALA A 155 -19.88 4.82 4.25
C ALA A 155 -19.80 4.01 2.94
N ILE A 156 -18.65 3.96 2.24
CA ILE A 156 -18.51 3.29 0.93
C ILE A 156 -18.89 1.79 0.93
N HIS A 157 -18.86 1.15 2.10
CA HIS A 157 -19.22 -0.26 2.27
C HIS A 157 -20.72 -0.52 2.32
N LEU A 158 -21.56 0.53 2.39
CA LEU A 158 -23.01 0.39 2.53
C LEU A 158 -23.73 0.53 1.18
N SER A 159 -24.69 -0.36 0.94
CA SER A 159 -25.64 -0.27 -0.18
C SER A 159 -26.71 0.79 0.09
N ARG A 160 -27.33 1.29 -0.98
CA ARG A 160 -28.49 2.21 -0.87
C ARG A 160 -29.63 1.61 -0.03
N GLY A 161 -29.87 0.30 -0.16
CA GLY A 161 -30.84 -0.44 0.65
C GLY A 161 -30.52 -0.45 2.14
N GLN A 162 -29.24 -0.62 2.52
CA GLN A 162 -28.81 -0.50 3.91
C GLN A 162 -28.94 0.93 4.44
N VAL A 163 -28.64 1.94 3.62
CA VAL A 163 -28.81 3.35 3.98
C VAL A 163 -30.29 3.68 4.19
N ALA A 164 -31.20 3.26 3.30
CA ALA A 164 -32.63 3.47 3.44
C ALA A 164 -33.18 2.89 4.75
N ARG A 165 -32.78 1.65 5.10
CA ARG A 165 -33.14 1.04 6.39
C ARG A 165 -32.58 1.80 7.58
N THR A 166 -31.36 2.31 7.46
CA THR A 166 -30.72 3.13 8.51
C THR A 166 -31.52 4.43 8.73
N PHE A 167 -31.96 5.10 7.66
CA PHE A 167 -32.79 6.30 7.78
C PHE A 167 -34.18 6.01 8.32
N ALA A 168 -34.81 4.91 7.91
CA ALA A 168 -36.11 4.53 8.45
C ALA A 168 -36.08 4.29 9.97
N ALA A 169 -34.98 3.73 10.49
CA ALA A 169 -34.78 3.53 11.92
C ALA A 169 -34.34 4.80 12.67
N GLY A 170 -33.43 5.58 12.08
CA GLY A 170 -32.81 6.75 12.71
C GLY A 170 -33.60 8.06 12.60
N ALA A 171 -34.55 8.14 11.66
CA ALA A 171 -35.41 9.30 11.45
C ALA A 171 -36.90 8.89 11.38
N PRO A 172 -37.47 8.31 12.46
CA PRO A 172 -38.82 7.72 12.45
C PRO A 172 -39.95 8.72 12.19
N ARG A 173 -39.67 10.03 12.24
CA ARG A 173 -40.61 11.11 11.90
C ARG A 173 -40.78 11.32 10.40
N GLN A 174 -39.94 10.70 9.58
CA GLN A 174 -39.98 10.80 8.12
C GLN A 174 -40.50 9.48 7.53
N PRO A 175 -41.22 9.51 6.40
CA PRO A 175 -41.53 8.30 5.65
C PRO A 175 -40.25 7.55 5.29
N ALA A 176 -40.28 6.22 5.37
CA ALA A 176 -39.17 5.38 4.93
C ALA A 176 -38.87 5.68 3.45
N PRO A 177 -37.64 6.09 3.11
CA PRO A 177 -37.30 6.45 1.75
C PRO A 177 -37.19 5.18 0.88
N ASP A 178 -37.60 5.29 -0.38
CA ASP A 178 -37.32 4.27 -1.39
C ASP A 178 -35.80 4.16 -1.59
N PRO A 179 -35.19 2.97 -1.44
CA PRO A 179 -33.76 2.78 -1.65
C PRO A 179 -33.27 3.10 -3.07
N ASP A 180 -34.13 3.09 -4.07
CA ASP A 180 -33.76 3.41 -5.45
C ASP A 180 -33.94 4.91 -5.79
N ASP A 181 -34.67 5.67 -4.97
CA ASP A 181 -34.76 7.13 -5.07
C ASP A 181 -33.65 7.82 -4.26
N ILE A 182 -32.49 8.00 -4.90
CA ILE A 182 -31.35 8.74 -4.35
C ILE A 182 -31.75 10.16 -3.92
N THR A 183 -32.66 10.80 -4.65
CA THR A 183 -33.08 12.17 -4.35
C THR A 183 -33.89 12.20 -3.05
N ALA A 184 -34.79 11.25 -2.84
CA ALA A 184 -35.53 11.12 -1.58
C ALA A 184 -34.61 10.86 -0.38
N LEU A 185 -33.63 9.95 -0.53
CA LEU A 185 -32.63 9.65 0.50
C LEU A 185 -31.87 10.92 0.93
N VAL A 186 -31.32 11.66 -0.03
CA VAL A 186 -30.55 12.89 0.24
C VAL A 186 -31.46 13.99 0.80
N ARG A 187 -32.71 14.11 0.32
CA ARG A 187 -33.67 15.09 0.85
C ARG A 187 -34.03 14.81 2.31
N LEU A 188 -34.19 13.55 2.69
CA LEU A 188 -34.44 13.15 4.08
C LEU A 188 -33.27 13.59 4.98
N ALA A 189 -32.04 13.19 4.63
CA ALA A 189 -30.85 13.57 5.39
C ALA A 189 -30.72 15.10 5.51
N ARG A 190 -30.97 15.83 4.41
CA ARG A 190 -30.95 17.29 4.39
C ARG A 190 -32.00 17.92 5.31
N ARG A 191 -33.21 17.35 5.40
CA ARG A 191 -34.25 17.85 6.31
C ARG A 191 -33.85 17.68 7.77
N GLU A 192 -33.37 16.49 8.13
CA GLU A 192 -32.92 16.21 9.50
C GLU A 192 -31.74 17.10 9.89
N LEU A 193 -30.64 17.07 9.10
CA LEU A 193 -29.42 17.81 9.42
C LEU A 193 -29.61 19.34 9.47
N ARG A 194 -30.51 19.91 8.65
CA ARG A 194 -30.82 21.36 8.68
C ARG A 194 -31.26 21.85 10.04
N ARG A 195 -32.07 21.06 10.74
CA ARG A 195 -32.51 21.39 12.09
C ARG A 195 -31.31 21.41 13.04
N HIS A 196 -30.44 20.41 12.95
CA HIS A 196 -29.23 20.35 13.78
C HIS A 196 -28.26 21.51 13.51
N PHE A 197 -28.09 21.96 12.27
CA PHE A 197 -27.28 23.15 11.96
C PHE A 197 -27.84 24.43 12.58
N ALA A 198 -29.16 24.61 12.58
CA ALA A 198 -29.80 25.81 13.10
C ALA A 198 -29.82 25.86 14.65
N GLU A 199 -29.94 24.70 15.30
CA GLU A 199 -30.02 24.58 16.76
C GLU A 199 -28.64 24.44 17.45
N ALA A 200 -27.56 24.22 16.70
CA ALA A 200 -26.26 23.96 17.30
C ALA A 200 -25.63 25.21 17.92
N ASP A 201 -25.13 25.05 19.14
CA ASP A 201 -24.42 26.08 19.89
C ASP A 201 -22.97 26.20 19.43
N MET A 202 -22.34 25.05 19.17
CA MET A 202 -20.94 24.91 18.80
C MET A 202 -20.78 24.11 17.51
N GLY A 203 -19.92 24.61 16.63
CA GLY A 203 -19.46 23.92 15.44
C GLY A 203 -18.05 23.38 15.64
N ILE A 204 -17.79 22.13 15.28
CA ILE A 204 -16.44 21.55 15.31
C ILE A 204 -15.99 21.18 13.90
N SER A 205 -14.82 21.68 13.49
CA SER A 205 -14.20 21.29 12.22
C SER A 205 -12.80 20.70 12.38
N GLY A 206 -12.35 20.00 11.35
CA GLY A 206 -10.92 19.65 11.19
C GLY A 206 -10.13 20.78 10.54
N ALA A 207 -8.95 20.43 10.02
CA ALA A 207 -8.19 21.25 9.08
C ALA A 207 -7.40 20.35 8.10
N ASN A 208 -7.39 20.71 6.82
CA ASN A 208 -6.50 20.11 5.83
C ASN A 208 -5.10 20.73 5.87
N PHE A 209 -5.02 22.03 6.18
CA PHE A 209 -3.81 22.80 6.44
C PHE A 209 -4.13 23.99 7.35
N VAL A 210 -3.11 24.52 8.04
CA VAL A 210 -3.19 25.74 8.87
C VAL A 210 -1.99 26.62 8.56
N LEU A 211 -2.24 27.90 8.28
CA LEU A 211 -1.27 28.84 7.72
C LEU A 211 -0.61 29.69 8.79
N ALA A 212 0.67 29.46 9.03
CA ALA A 212 1.44 30.24 9.98
C ALA A 212 1.49 31.72 9.60
N GLU A 213 1.51 32.06 8.31
CA GLU A 213 1.63 33.46 7.86
C GLU A 213 0.53 34.40 8.30
N ASN A 214 -0.71 33.92 8.44
CA ASN A 214 -1.87 34.79 8.61
C ASN A 214 -2.96 34.23 9.54
N GLY A 215 -2.70 33.07 10.18
CA GLY A 215 -3.62 32.43 11.11
C GLY A 215 -4.81 31.73 10.45
N ALA A 216 -4.83 31.58 9.12
CA ALA A 216 -5.96 30.98 8.43
C ALA A 216 -5.98 29.44 8.51
N VAL A 217 -7.20 28.88 8.52
CA VAL A 217 -7.48 27.44 8.53
C VAL A 217 -8.08 27.04 7.18
N GLY A 218 -7.51 26.01 6.55
CA GLY A 218 -7.97 25.49 5.26
C GLY A 218 -8.83 24.23 5.39
N LEU A 219 -10.00 24.24 4.74
CA LEU A 219 -10.90 23.09 4.61
C LEU A 219 -11.10 22.74 3.14
N VAL A 220 -11.05 21.44 2.84
CA VAL A 220 -11.26 20.89 1.49
C VAL A 220 -12.43 19.91 1.56
N THR A 221 -13.57 20.27 0.97
CA THR A 221 -14.81 19.48 1.07
C THR A 221 -15.51 19.34 -0.27
N ASN A 222 -16.22 18.22 -0.43
CA ASN A 222 -17.11 17.98 -1.58
C ASN A 222 -18.56 18.41 -1.29
N GLU A 223 -18.87 18.67 -0.02
CA GLU A 223 -20.17 19.05 0.49
C GLU A 223 -20.11 20.42 1.18
N GLY A 224 -21.24 21.14 1.21
CA GLY A 224 -21.35 22.47 1.81
C GLY A 224 -21.61 22.48 3.32
N ASN A 225 -21.76 21.30 3.93
CA ASN A 225 -22.03 21.12 5.36
C ASN A 225 -20.98 21.79 6.26
N ALA A 226 -19.69 21.67 5.95
CA ALA A 226 -18.62 22.27 6.76
C ALA A 226 -18.73 23.79 6.82
N ARG A 227 -19.25 24.44 5.76
CA ARG A 227 -19.50 25.88 5.80
C ARG A 227 -20.57 26.22 6.83
N LEU A 228 -21.66 25.45 6.89
CA LEU A 228 -22.71 25.64 7.89
C LEU A 228 -22.19 25.40 9.32
N VAL A 229 -21.38 24.35 9.53
CA VAL A 229 -20.73 24.06 10.82
C VAL A 229 -19.85 25.21 11.29
N THR A 230 -19.12 25.84 10.37
CA THR A 230 -18.10 26.85 10.71
C THR A 230 -18.69 28.26 10.84
N THR A 231 -19.90 28.52 10.34
CA THR A 231 -20.48 29.88 10.34
C THR A 231 -21.76 30.05 11.15
N LEU A 232 -22.61 29.03 11.27
CA LEU A 232 -23.91 29.17 11.95
C LEU A 232 -23.82 29.13 13.47
N PRO A 233 -23.07 28.19 14.09
CA PRO A 233 -22.92 28.15 15.54
C PRO A 233 -22.21 29.39 16.09
N ARG A 234 -22.51 29.76 17.33
CA ARG A 234 -21.90 30.94 17.99
C ARG A 234 -20.44 30.70 18.39
N VAL A 235 -20.05 29.44 18.56
CA VAL A 235 -18.68 29.01 18.85
C VAL A 235 -18.20 28.08 17.74
N HIS A 236 -17.02 28.33 17.18
CA HIS A 236 -16.36 27.44 16.24
C HIS A 236 -15.05 26.92 16.83
N VAL A 237 -14.90 25.60 16.90
CA VAL A 237 -13.67 24.93 17.33
C VAL A 237 -13.04 24.20 16.15
N VAL A 238 -11.80 24.54 15.83
CA VAL A 238 -10.96 23.82 14.87
C VAL A 238 -10.08 22.84 15.63
N LEU A 239 -10.12 21.56 15.23
CA LEU A 239 -9.28 20.51 15.81
C LEU A 239 -8.30 19.96 14.76
N CYS A 240 -7.01 20.13 14.98
CA CYS A 240 -5.99 19.70 14.03
C CYS A 240 -4.70 19.23 14.71
N GLY A 241 -3.90 18.42 14.01
CA GLY A 241 -2.57 18.04 14.49
C GLY A 241 -1.52 19.09 14.13
N LEU A 242 -0.41 19.12 14.87
CA LEU A 242 0.76 19.97 14.52
C LEU A 242 1.30 19.68 13.11
N ASP A 243 1.05 18.48 12.58
CA ASP A 243 1.39 18.10 11.21
C ASP A 243 0.59 18.84 10.14
N LYS A 244 -0.40 19.66 10.50
CA LYS A 244 -1.18 20.46 9.54
C LYS A 244 -0.62 21.84 9.26
N LEU A 245 0.36 22.30 10.05
CA LEU A 245 1.01 23.59 9.82
C LEU A 245 1.74 23.61 8.48
N VAL A 246 1.61 24.74 7.79
CA VAL A 246 2.37 25.15 6.61
C VAL A 246 2.77 26.61 6.79
N ASP A 247 3.83 27.06 6.12
CA ASP A 247 4.35 28.42 6.30
C ASP A 247 3.46 29.43 5.56
N THR A 248 3.28 29.21 4.25
CA THR A 248 2.71 30.18 3.31
C THR A 248 1.50 29.66 2.53
N ALA A 249 0.71 30.55 1.94
CA ALA A 249 -0.38 30.19 1.03
C ALA A 249 0.10 29.37 -0.16
N ASP A 250 1.33 29.63 -0.65
CA ASP A 250 1.94 28.86 -1.73
C ASP A 250 2.18 27.39 -1.32
N ASP A 251 2.57 27.14 -0.07
CA ASP A 251 2.63 25.77 0.46
C ASP A 251 1.25 25.10 0.45
N ALA A 252 0.23 25.81 0.91
CA ALA A 252 -1.14 25.30 0.90
C ALA A 252 -1.65 25.01 -0.53
N LEU A 253 -1.39 25.89 -1.49
CA LEU A 253 -1.72 25.69 -2.90
C LEU A 253 -0.98 24.48 -3.50
N THR A 254 0.27 24.27 -3.09
CA THR A 254 1.06 23.08 -3.46
C THR A 254 0.40 21.80 -2.96
N LEU A 255 -0.06 21.78 -1.70
CA LEU A 255 -0.84 20.65 -1.17
C LEU A 255 -2.17 20.43 -1.90
N LEU A 256 -2.86 21.52 -2.28
CA LEU A 256 -4.10 21.47 -3.05
C LEU A 256 -3.89 20.97 -4.49
N ASN A 257 -2.68 21.07 -5.04
CA ASN A 257 -2.37 20.50 -6.35
C ASN A 257 -2.34 18.96 -6.30
N VAL A 258 -2.08 18.34 -5.15
CA VAL A 258 -2.03 16.87 -5.02
C VAL A 258 -3.25 16.27 -4.33
N LEU A 259 -3.83 16.92 -3.32
CA LEU A 259 -4.82 16.30 -2.44
C LEU A 259 -6.10 15.86 -3.19
N PRO A 260 -6.83 16.74 -3.92
CA PRO A 260 -8.07 16.37 -4.60
C PRO A 260 -7.84 15.32 -5.70
N ARG A 261 -6.76 15.48 -6.47
CA ARG A 261 -6.39 14.55 -7.55
C ARG A 261 -6.12 13.16 -7.03
N ASN A 262 -5.46 13.05 -5.87
CA ASN A 262 -5.21 11.78 -5.22
C ASN A 262 -6.43 11.24 -4.44
N ALA A 263 -7.36 12.09 -4.00
CA ALA A 263 -8.50 11.66 -3.21
C ALA A 263 -9.64 11.14 -4.08
N THR A 264 -10.12 11.98 -4.99
CA THR A 264 -11.34 11.75 -5.77
C THR A 264 -11.11 11.78 -7.28
N GLY A 265 -9.86 11.98 -7.73
CA GLY A 265 -9.57 12.11 -9.16
C GLY A 265 -10.15 13.40 -9.74
N GLN A 266 -10.16 14.49 -8.96
CA GLN A 266 -10.66 15.80 -9.37
C GLN A 266 -9.52 16.82 -9.36
N HIS A 267 -9.54 17.82 -10.25
CA HIS A 267 -8.54 18.89 -10.24
C HIS A 267 -8.60 19.73 -8.96
N LEU A 268 -9.81 20.02 -8.48
CA LEU A 268 -10.16 20.65 -7.21
C LEU A 268 -11.50 20.06 -6.72
N THR A 269 -11.77 20.12 -5.41
CA THR A 269 -13.07 19.71 -4.85
C THR A 269 -14.12 20.81 -5.01
N SER A 270 -15.38 20.52 -4.68
CA SER A 270 -16.49 21.49 -4.76
C SER A 270 -16.23 22.77 -3.95
N TYR A 271 -15.62 22.65 -2.78
CA TYR A 271 -15.32 23.78 -1.90
C TYR A 271 -13.90 23.70 -1.34
N ILE A 272 -13.23 24.85 -1.33
CA ILE A 272 -11.98 25.09 -0.60
C ILE A 272 -12.19 26.36 0.22
N SER A 273 -12.41 26.19 1.52
CA SER A 273 -12.70 27.30 2.42
C SER A 273 -11.47 27.67 3.23
N TRP A 274 -11.17 28.97 3.28
CA TRP A 274 -10.09 29.55 4.06
C TRP A 274 -10.74 30.41 5.14
N ILE A 275 -10.62 29.99 6.40
CA ILE A 275 -11.30 30.61 7.53
C ILE A 275 -10.27 31.37 8.34
N ARG A 276 -10.50 32.68 8.53
CA ARG A 276 -9.60 33.57 9.25
C ARG A 276 -10.42 34.37 10.27
N GLY A 277 -10.31 34.00 11.55
CA GLY A 277 -11.12 34.56 12.62
C GLY A 277 -12.53 33.95 12.69
N ALA A 278 -13.26 34.34 13.74
CA ALA A 278 -14.65 33.94 13.92
C ALA A 278 -15.54 34.47 12.79
N ALA A 279 -16.65 33.78 12.51
CA ALA A 279 -17.64 34.25 11.56
C ALA A 279 -18.15 35.65 11.98
N PRO A 280 -18.30 36.60 11.04
CA PRO A 280 -18.83 37.92 11.38
C PRO A 280 -20.22 37.83 12.00
N GLY A 281 -20.49 38.71 12.96
CA GLY A 281 -21.78 38.83 13.63
C GLY A 281 -21.68 38.71 15.14
N GLU A 282 -22.75 39.15 15.79
CA GLU A 282 -22.88 39.15 17.25
C GLU A 282 -23.72 37.96 17.72
N ARG A 283 -23.48 37.57 18.96
CA ARG A 283 -24.25 36.60 19.72
C ARG A 283 -25.45 37.29 20.39
N GLU A 284 -26.40 36.51 20.88
CA GLU A 284 -27.56 37.04 21.62
C GLU A 284 -27.14 37.82 22.88
N ASP A 285 -25.99 37.49 23.48
CA ASP A 285 -25.42 38.19 24.64
C ASP A 285 -24.57 39.42 24.26
N GLY A 286 -24.60 39.86 23.00
CA GLY A 286 -23.86 41.03 22.49
C GLY A 286 -22.36 40.81 22.31
N LYS A 287 -21.85 39.61 22.59
CA LYS A 287 -20.44 39.25 22.37
C LYS A 287 -20.17 38.90 20.91
N PRO A 288 -18.95 39.11 20.40
CA PRO A 288 -18.56 38.54 19.12
C PRO A 288 -18.63 37.01 19.19
N ARG A 289 -18.88 36.38 18.04
CA ARG A 289 -18.74 34.93 17.91
C ARG A 289 -17.32 34.50 18.28
N ALA A 290 -17.19 33.32 18.89
CA ALA A 290 -15.91 32.83 19.36
C ALA A 290 -15.32 31.81 18.37
N MET A 291 -14.00 31.88 18.16
CA MET A 291 -13.26 30.86 17.41
C MET A 291 -12.09 30.36 18.25
N HIS A 292 -11.96 29.04 18.32
CA HIS A 292 -10.88 28.34 19.02
C HIS A 292 -10.15 27.42 18.05
N VAL A 293 -8.83 27.34 18.17
CA VAL A 293 -8.02 26.36 17.43
C VAL A 293 -7.28 25.49 18.43
N VAL A 294 -7.58 24.19 18.42
CA VAL A 294 -6.96 23.19 19.30
C VAL A 294 -5.98 22.35 18.49
N PHE A 295 -4.69 22.57 18.73
CA PHE A 295 -3.62 21.74 18.19
C PHE A 295 -3.40 20.51 19.05
N VAL A 296 -3.42 19.32 18.45
CA VAL A 296 -3.20 18.04 19.12
C VAL A 296 -1.79 17.54 18.81
N ASP A 297 -0.97 17.36 19.84
CA ASP A 297 0.34 16.73 19.69
C ASP A 297 0.19 15.20 19.55
N ASN A 298 -0.28 14.52 20.61
CA ASN A 298 -0.53 13.07 20.64
C ASN A 298 0.64 12.26 20.06
N GLY A 299 1.87 12.61 20.47
CA GLY A 299 3.11 11.95 20.05
C GLY A 299 3.70 12.44 18.72
N ARG A 300 3.07 13.40 18.03
CA ARG A 300 3.59 13.98 16.77
C ARG A 300 4.94 14.65 16.95
N SER A 301 5.18 15.33 18.06
CA SER A 301 6.45 16.01 18.31
C SER A 301 7.64 15.06 18.41
N ASP A 302 7.44 13.85 18.96
CA ASP A 302 8.47 12.82 19.03
C ASP A 302 8.60 12.07 17.70
N LEU A 303 7.48 11.77 17.05
CA LEU A 303 7.46 11.14 15.73
C LEU A 303 8.15 11.99 14.67
N ALA A 304 8.03 13.32 14.75
CA ALA A 304 8.73 14.26 13.88
C ALA A 304 10.27 14.22 14.03
N ARG A 305 10.79 13.70 15.15
CA ARG A 305 12.24 13.51 15.38
C ARG A 305 12.74 12.14 14.92
N ASP A 306 11.85 11.18 14.65
CA ASP A 306 12.25 9.84 14.21
C ASP A 306 12.76 9.90 12.75
N PRO A 307 14.01 9.51 12.47
CA PRO A 307 14.62 9.64 11.14
C PRO A 307 13.98 8.73 10.09
N VAL A 308 13.30 7.66 10.51
CA VAL A 308 12.61 6.73 9.61
C VAL A 308 11.16 7.12 9.48
N PHE A 309 10.48 7.36 10.59
CA PHE A 309 9.02 7.45 10.65
C PHE A 309 8.44 8.86 10.50
N SER A 310 9.23 9.93 10.66
CA SER A 310 8.74 11.31 10.55
C SER A 310 7.96 11.61 9.26
N GLN A 311 8.33 10.99 8.15
CA GLN A 311 7.66 11.12 6.86
C GLN A 311 6.15 10.80 6.88
N VAL A 312 5.62 10.04 7.86
CA VAL A 312 4.17 9.79 7.97
C VAL A 312 3.37 11.06 8.22
N LEU A 313 4.01 12.08 8.82
CA LEU A 313 3.42 13.37 9.11
C LEU A 313 3.28 14.26 7.86
N ARG A 314 3.84 13.85 6.71
CA ARG A 314 3.58 14.48 5.41
C ARG A 314 2.16 14.22 4.91
N CYS A 315 1.46 13.23 5.47
CA CYS A 315 0.22 12.71 4.90
C CYS A 315 -0.89 13.78 4.78
N VAL A 316 -1.34 13.98 3.53
CA VAL A 316 -2.46 14.89 3.17
C VAL A 316 -3.84 14.25 3.31
N ARG A 317 -3.95 13.06 3.91
CA ARG A 317 -5.22 12.35 4.20
C ARG A 317 -6.11 12.08 2.98
N CYS A 318 -5.54 11.92 1.78
CA CYS A 318 -6.29 11.70 0.55
C CYS A 318 -6.89 10.29 0.39
N GLY A 319 -6.46 9.28 1.16
CA GLY A 319 -6.98 7.91 1.01
C GLY A 319 -6.41 7.09 -0.16
N ALA A 320 -5.62 7.69 -1.06
CA ALA A 320 -5.04 7.02 -2.23
C ALA A 320 -4.40 5.66 -1.94
N CYS A 321 -3.68 5.56 -0.82
CA CYS A 321 -3.01 4.31 -0.42
C CYS A 321 -3.98 3.16 -0.10
N ALA A 322 -5.24 3.43 0.25
CA ALA A 322 -6.30 2.44 0.39
C ALA A 322 -6.85 2.05 -0.99
N ASN A 323 -7.11 3.03 -1.86
CA ASN A 323 -7.71 2.84 -3.18
C ASN A 323 -6.88 1.92 -4.10
N VAL A 324 -5.55 1.97 -3.98
CA VAL A 324 -4.64 1.08 -4.75
C VAL A 324 -4.29 -0.21 -4.02
N CYS A 325 -4.69 -0.38 -2.77
CA CYS A 325 -4.31 -1.54 -1.98
C CYS A 325 -5.13 -2.77 -2.39
N PRO A 326 -4.50 -3.86 -2.87
CA PRO A 326 -5.22 -5.06 -3.28
C PRO A 326 -5.95 -5.72 -2.10
N ILE A 327 -5.43 -5.59 -0.88
CA ILE A 327 -6.07 -6.14 0.33
C ILE A 327 -7.29 -5.32 0.74
N TYR A 328 -7.21 -3.99 0.68
CA TYR A 328 -8.32 -3.11 1.04
C TYR A 328 -9.57 -3.40 0.22
N ARG A 329 -9.40 -3.63 -1.09
CA ARG A 329 -10.50 -3.96 -2.02
C ARG A 329 -11.22 -5.26 -1.65
N MET A 330 -10.57 -6.16 -0.93
CA MET A 330 -11.14 -7.44 -0.51
C MET A 330 -11.78 -7.37 0.88
N VAL A 331 -11.18 -6.65 1.83
CA VAL A 331 -11.60 -6.72 3.25
C VAL A 331 -12.20 -5.43 3.81
N GLY A 332 -12.13 -4.31 3.07
CA GLY A 332 -12.63 -3.02 3.52
C GLY A 332 -11.78 -2.37 4.64
N GLY A 333 -12.20 -1.18 5.08
CA GLY A 333 -11.44 -0.35 6.03
C GLY A 333 -11.55 -0.78 7.48
N HIS A 334 -12.65 -1.43 7.87
CA HIS A 334 -12.82 -1.95 9.24
C HIS A 334 -11.83 -3.08 9.54
N SER A 335 -11.47 -3.87 8.52
CA SER A 335 -10.47 -4.94 8.62
C SER A 335 -9.05 -4.45 8.28
N LEU A 336 -8.88 -3.46 7.39
CA LEU A 336 -7.58 -2.89 7.03
C LEU A 336 -7.36 -1.48 7.59
N GLY A 337 -7.48 -1.37 8.91
CA GLY A 337 -7.33 -0.13 9.66
C GLY A 337 -7.98 -0.18 11.03
N GLN A 338 -8.01 0.97 11.70
CA GLN A 338 -8.86 1.19 12.86
C GLN A 338 -9.59 2.52 12.69
N ILE A 339 -8.87 3.62 12.87
CA ILE A 339 -9.36 4.98 12.59
C ILE A 339 -8.80 5.45 11.25
N TYR A 340 -7.47 5.38 11.13
CA TYR A 340 -6.80 5.53 9.85
C TYR A 340 -6.82 4.22 9.06
N ILE A 341 -7.02 4.33 7.75
CA ILE A 341 -7.29 3.19 6.86
C ILE A 341 -6.25 3.11 5.75
N GLY A 342 -6.04 1.91 5.22
CA GLY A 342 -5.06 1.63 4.19
C GLY A 342 -3.64 1.57 4.75
N ALA A 343 -2.63 1.64 3.89
CA ALA A 343 -1.25 1.46 4.29
C ALA A 343 -0.76 2.51 5.32
N ILE A 344 -1.25 3.75 5.25
CA ILE A 344 -0.95 4.77 6.27
C ILE A 344 -1.55 4.39 7.64
N GLY A 345 -2.73 3.77 7.65
CA GLY A 345 -3.39 3.31 8.87
C GLY A 345 -2.60 2.24 9.61
N LEU A 346 -1.94 1.34 8.88
CA LEU A 346 -1.05 0.32 9.46
C LEU A 346 0.08 0.92 10.28
N VAL A 347 0.58 2.09 9.87
CA VAL A 347 1.66 2.80 10.58
C VAL A 347 1.11 3.68 11.68
N LEU A 348 0.07 4.48 11.41
CA LEU A 348 -0.46 5.43 12.41
C LEU A 348 -1.15 4.74 13.59
N THR A 349 -1.72 3.55 13.39
CA THR A 349 -2.32 2.79 14.50
C THR A 349 -1.26 2.43 15.55
N TRP A 350 -0.03 2.15 15.13
CA TRP A 350 1.10 1.87 16.05
C TRP A 350 1.47 3.09 16.92
N PHE A 351 1.41 4.30 16.35
CA PHE A 351 1.86 5.51 17.03
C PHE A 351 0.77 6.22 17.83
N PHE A 352 -0.48 6.21 17.36
CA PHE A 352 -1.57 6.98 17.97
C PHE A 352 -2.61 6.11 18.70
N HIS A 353 -2.58 4.79 18.53
CA HIS A 353 -3.61 3.89 19.04
C HIS A 353 -3.00 2.61 19.65
N ASP A 354 -3.79 1.53 19.64
CA ASP A 354 -3.47 0.28 20.30
C ASP A 354 -2.37 -0.51 19.56
N ARG A 355 -1.24 -0.71 20.24
CA ARG A 355 -0.08 -1.43 19.67
C ARG A 355 -0.37 -2.90 19.39
N GLU A 356 -1.23 -3.55 20.15
CA GLU A 356 -1.57 -4.97 19.92
C GLU A 356 -2.39 -5.13 18.64
N ARG A 357 -3.41 -4.29 18.43
CA ARG A 357 -4.13 -4.21 17.15
C ARG A 357 -3.19 -3.86 16.01
N ALA A 358 -2.25 -2.94 16.21
CA ALA A 358 -1.25 -2.61 15.19
C ALA A 358 -0.39 -3.83 14.80
N LYS A 359 0.04 -4.67 15.75
CA LYS A 359 0.78 -5.92 15.46
C LYS A 359 -0.01 -6.85 14.54
N ALA A 360 -1.32 -7.00 14.78
CA ALA A 360 -2.20 -7.80 13.93
C ALA A 360 -2.34 -7.17 12.54
N LEU A 361 -2.67 -5.89 12.47
CA LEU A 361 -2.87 -5.15 11.22
C LEU A 361 -1.63 -5.16 10.33
N LEU A 362 -0.43 -5.04 10.91
CA LEU A 362 0.84 -5.09 10.19
C LEU A 362 1.03 -6.40 9.41
N GLN A 363 0.41 -7.51 9.81
CA GLN A 363 0.52 -8.77 9.07
C GLN A 363 -0.22 -8.76 7.73
N ASN A 364 -1.19 -7.87 7.52
CA ASN A 364 -1.98 -7.81 6.28
C ASN A 364 -1.26 -7.21 5.08
N CYS A 365 -0.14 -6.53 5.30
CA CYS A 365 0.58 -5.93 4.18
C CYS A 365 1.30 -7.02 3.36
N VAL A 366 0.83 -7.29 2.14
CA VAL A 366 1.54 -8.21 1.22
C VAL A 366 2.91 -7.67 0.74
N GLY A 367 3.18 -6.38 0.95
CA GLY A 367 4.46 -5.75 0.59
C GLY A 367 4.59 -5.33 -0.88
N CYS A 368 3.48 -5.12 -1.60
CA CYS A 368 3.50 -4.89 -3.06
C CYS A 368 3.94 -3.50 -3.53
N GLY A 369 4.13 -2.52 -2.63
CA GLY A 369 4.61 -1.19 -3.00
C GLY A 369 3.60 -0.23 -3.64
N ALA A 370 2.36 -0.65 -3.93
CA ALA A 370 1.37 0.20 -4.59
C ALA A 370 1.09 1.53 -3.85
N CYS A 371 1.10 1.49 -2.52
CA CYS A 371 0.87 2.67 -1.69
C CYS A 371 1.99 3.71 -1.77
N ARG A 372 3.25 3.32 -2.06
CA ARG A 372 4.36 4.26 -2.30
C ARG A 372 4.18 4.96 -3.64
N ASP A 373 3.90 4.18 -4.67
CA ASP A 373 3.79 4.63 -6.05
C ASP A 373 2.65 5.66 -6.25
N VAL A 374 1.54 5.49 -5.53
CA VAL A 374 0.40 6.43 -5.58
C VAL A 374 0.53 7.63 -4.62
N CYS A 375 1.51 7.63 -3.70
CA CYS A 375 1.49 8.58 -2.58
C CYS A 375 1.70 10.03 -3.04
N GLY A 376 0.66 10.86 -2.94
CA GLY A 376 0.75 12.28 -3.26
C GLY A 376 1.66 13.12 -2.35
N ALA A 377 2.24 12.52 -1.30
CA ALA A 377 3.12 13.18 -0.35
C ALA A 377 4.48 12.48 -0.20
N GLY A 378 4.83 11.57 -1.11
CA GLY A 378 6.16 10.95 -1.17
C GLY A 378 6.52 10.10 0.05
N ILE A 379 5.53 9.43 0.66
CA ILE A 379 5.74 8.57 1.83
C ILE A 379 6.05 7.15 1.38
N ASP A 380 7.19 6.61 1.79
CA ASP A 380 7.58 5.21 1.54
C ASP A 380 6.93 4.27 2.58
N LEU A 381 5.60 4.16 2.49
CA LEU A 381 4.80 3.30 3.36
C LEU A 381 5.28 1.84 3.46
N PRO A 382 5.68 1.16 2.37
CA PRO A 382 6.25 -0.19 2.43
C PRO A 382 7.47 -0.27 3.36
N ARG A 383 8.43 0.66 3.23
CA ARG A 383 9.62 0.71 4.09
C ARG A 383 9.26 0.93 5.55
N LEU A 384 8.28 1.81 5.82
CA LEU A 384 7.81 2.06 7.19
C LEU A 384 7.15 0.84 7.82
N ILE A 385 6.30 0.14 7.05
CA ILE A 385 5.63 -1.09 7.51
C ILE A 385 6.67 -2.19 7.76
N GLU A 386 7.67 -2.31 6.90
CA GLU A 386 8.80 -3.22 7.12
C GLU A 386 9.58 -2.89 8.39
N ALA A 387 9.91 -1.61 8.60
CA ALA A 387 10.59 -1.15 9.81
C ALA A 387 9.77 -1.45 11.09
N LEU A 388 8.45 -1.29 11.06
CA LEU A 388 7.59 -1.69 12.18
C LEU A 388 7.56 -3.21 12.38
N ARG A 389 7.49 -4.00 11.30
CA ARG A 389 7.59 -5.47 11.40
C ARG A 389 8.90 -5.90 12.03
N ASN A 390 10.00 -5.24 11.68
CA ASN A 390 11.31 -5.47 12.28
C ASN A 390 11.32 -5.13 13.78
N ARG A 391 10.68 -4.01 14.19
CA ARG A 391 10.52 -3.65 15.62
C ARG A 391 9.71 -4.73 16.36
N VAL A 392 8.54 -5.09 15.84
CA VAL A 392 7.65 -6.13 16.42
C VAL A 392 8.35 -7.49 16.50
N ALA A 393 9.06 -7.92 15.46
CA ALA A 393 9.74 -9.21 15.42
C ALA A 393 10.97 -9.31 16.34
N ARG A 394 11.45 -8.19 16.91
CA ARG A 394 12.45 -8.19 17.98
C ARG A 394 11.81 -8.35 19.35
N GLU A 395 10.61 -7.82 19.53
CA GLU A 395 9.85 -7.90 20.78
C GLU A 395 9.17 -9.28 20.94
N ASP A 396 8.62 -9.84 19.86
CA ASP A 396 7.71 -11.00 19.94
C ASP A 396 7.82 -11.90 18.68
N ALA A 397 8.89 -12.69 18.59
CA ALA A 397 9.07 -13.64 17.47
C ALA A 397 8.83 -15.10 17.87
N PRO A 398 7.96 -15.82 17.15
CA PRO A 398 7.79 -17.26 17.33
C PRO A 398 9.09 -18.03 17.09
N LEU A 399 9.33 -19.09 17.88
CA LEU A 399 10.50 -19.96 17.74
C LEU A 399 10.64 -20.55 16.32
N SER A 400 9.53 -20.89 15.68
CA SER A 400 9.49 -21.38 14.30
C SER A 400 10.04 -20.37 13.30
N THR A 401 9.77 -19.07 13.51
CA THR A 401 10.31 -17.99 12.67
C THR A 401 11.82 -17.83 12.87
N ALA A 402 12.29 -17.96 14.11
CA ALA A 402 13.72 -17.93 14.41
C ALA A 402 14.48 -19.12 13.78
N LEU A 403 13.92 -20.33 13.84
CA LEU A 403 14.50 -21.52 13.24
C LEU A 403 14.57 -21.41 11.71
N LEU A 404 13.47 -20.99 11.08
CA LEU A 404 13.41 -20.73 9.63
C LEU A 404 14.46 -19.70 9.20
N ALA A 405 14.59 -18.61 9.96
CA ALA A 405 15.61 -17.60 9.68
C ALA A 405 17.03 -18.17 9.79
N ARG A 406 17.33 -18.97 10.83
CA ARG A 406 18.64 -19.62 11.00
C ARG A 406 18.95 -20.57 9.85
N MET A 407 17.97 -21.33 9.39
CA MET A 407 18.09 -22.20 8.21
C MET A 407 18.44 -21.39 6.96
N LEU A 408 17.66 -20.36 6.64
CA LEU A 408 17.84 -19.51 5.47
C LEU A 408 19.18 -18.72 5.48
N SER A 409 19.68 -18.40 6.66
CA SER A 409 20.95 -17.66 6.83
C SER A 409 22.20 -18.52 6.58
N SER A 410 22.05 -19.84 6.56
CA SER A 410 23.15 -20.78 6.37
C SER A 410 23.07 -21.45 5.00
N ARG A 411 23.89 -20.98 4.05
CA ARG A 411 24.04 -21.59 2.70
C ARG A 411 24.19 -23.11 2.76
N ARG A 412 25.06 -23.62 3.65
CA ARG A 412 25.34 -25.05 3.79
C ARG A 412 24.11 -25.84 4.23
N VAL A 413 23.41 -25.36 5.28
CA VAL A 413 22.22 -26.03 5.81
C VAL A 413 21.08 -25.93 4.80
N PHE A 414 20.82 -24.74 4.27
CA PHE A 414 19.73 -24.52 3.32
C PHE A 414 19.88 -25.38 2.06
N HIS A 415 21.06 -25.35 1.43
CA HIS A 415 21.29 -26.14 0.21
C HIS A 415 21.34 -27.65 0.51
N GLY A 416 21.90 -28.05 1.65
CA GLY A 416 21.92 -29.44 2.08
C GLY A 416 20.52 -30.01 2.25
N LEU A 417 19.62 -29.25 2.91
CA LEU A 417 18.22 -29.63 3.09
C LEU A 417 17.46 -29.70 1.76
N LEU A 418 17.64 -28.72 0.85
CA LEU A 418 16.99 -28.76 -0.45
C LEU A 418 17.45 -29.95 -1.30
N ARG A 419 18.75 -30.28 -1.30
CA ARG A 419 19.25 -31.46 -2.02
C ARG A 419 18.75 -32.77 -1.42
N ALA A 420 18.68 -32.86 -0.08
CA ALA A 420 18.10 -34.02 0.58
C ALA A 420 16.62 -34.17 0.25
N ALA A 421 15.86 -33.07 0.29
CA ALA A 421 14.45 -33.05 -0.08
C ALA A 421 14.23 -33.43 -1.55
N ALA A 422 15.06 -32.94 -2.49
CA ALA A 422 14.96 -33.28 -3.90
C ALA A 422 15.11 -34.78 -4.16
N LYS A 423 15.97 -35.48 -3.41
CA LYS A 423 16.12 -36.94 -3.49
C LYS A 423 14.98 -37.71 -2.81
N ALA A 424 14.36 -37.11 -1.80
CA ALA A 424 13.31 -37.75 -0.99
C ALA A 424 11.87 -37.44 -1.46
N GLN A 425 11.68 -36.51 -2.40
CA GLN A 425 10.35 -36.03 -2.82
C GLN A 425 9.57 -36.99 -3.74
N GLY A 426 10.21 -38.04 -4.27
CA GLY A 426 9.60 -38.95 -5.27
C GLY A 426 8.21 -39.47 -4.87
N PRO A 427 8.02 -40.03 -3.66
CA PRO A 427 6.71 -40.51 -3.20
C PRO A 427 5.63 -39.43 -3.10
N PHE A 428 6.03 -38.16 -2.95
CA PHE A 428 5.11 -37.03 -2.79
C PHE A 428 4.81 -36.32 -4.12
N THR A 429 5.66 -36.50 -5.14
CA THR A 429 5.55 -35.83 -6.45
C THR A 429 5.04 -36.75 -7.55
N GLU A 430 5.16 -38.07 -7.36
CA GLU A 430 4.87 -39.09 -8.39
C GLU A 430 5.59 -38.81 -9.72
N HIS A 431 6.80 -38.24 -9.63
CA HIS A 431 7.59 -37.81 -10.80
C HIS A 431 6.91 -36.74 -11.67
N THR A 432 5.89 -36.05 -11.15
CA THR A 432 5.31 -34.88 -11.81
C THR A 432 6.04 -33.60 -11.39
N PRO A 433 5.92 -32.49 -12.14
CA PRO A 433 6.52 -31.20 -11.78
C PRO A 433 5.95 -30.56 -10.49
N PHE A 434 4.97 -31.20 -9.84
CA PHE A 434 4.27 -30.71 -8.68
C PHE A 434 4.21 -31.76 -7.56
N VAL A 435 4.09 -31.29 -6.33
CA VAL A 435 3.78 -32.13 -5.17
C VAL A 435 2.30 -32.54 -5.25
N ARG A 436 2.04 -33.85 -5.36
CA ARG A 436 0.71 -34.47 -5.45
C ARG A 436 0.17 -34.89 -4.08
N HIS A 437 1.02 -35.44 -3.23
CA HIS A 437 0.66 -35.92 -1.90
C HIS A 437 1.47 -35.15 -0.85
N LEU A 438 0.80 -34.33 -0.05
CA LEU A 438 1.45 -33.65 1.07
C LEU A 438 0.62 -33.94 2.33
N PRO A 439 1.24 -34.25 3.48
CA PRO A 439 0.51 -34.44 4.73
C PRO A 439 -0.46 -33.28 4.98
N GLU A 440 -1.69 -33.57 5.43
CA GLU A 440 -2.79 -32.61 5.48
C GLU A 440 -2.45 -31.30 6.20
N ILE A 441 -1.68 -31.39 7.29
CA ILE A 441 -1.18 -30.24 8.07
C ILE A 441 -0.34 -29.27 7.22
N LEU A 442 0.46 -29.79 6.30
CA LEU A 442 1.30 -29.01 5.38
C LEU A 442 0.55 -28.63 4.10
N ALA A 443 -0.44 -29.42 3.68
CA ALA A 443 -1.25 -29.17 2.49
C ALA A 443 -2.29 -28.06 2.71
N ARG A 444 -2.91 -27.99 3.89
CA ARG A 444 -4.04 -27.09 4.18
C ARG A 444 -3.76 -25.61 3.90
N PRO A 445 -2.60 -25.01 4.28
CA PRO A 445 -2.28 -23.62 3.95
C PRO A 445 -2.04 -23.36 2.45
N HIS A 446 -1.89 -24.42 1.66
CA HIS A 446 -1.58 -24.35 0.24
C HIS A 446 -2.66 -24.97 -0.66
N GLY A 447 -3.78 -25.44 -0.11
CA GLY A 447 -4.81 -26.20 -0.87
C GLY A 447 -5.43 -25.48 -2.07
N TYR A 448 -5.22 -24.18 -2.21
CA TYR A 448 -5.64 -23.37 -3.36
C TYR A 448 -4.62 -23.33 -4.52
N ARG A 449 -3.41 -23.89 -4.35
CA ARG A 449 -2.37 -23.97 -5.40
C ARG A 449 -1.60 -25.30 -5.32
N ALA A 450 -1.14 -25.80 -6.46
CA ALA A 450 -0.13 -26.84 -6.49
C ALA A 450 1.24 -26.25 -6.07
N LEU A 451 2.03 -27.02 -5.33
CA LEU A 451 3.41 -26.66 -5.01
C LEU A 451 4.36 -27.32 -6.00
N PRO A 452 5.40 -26.63 -6.48
CA PRO A 452 6.36 -27.21 -7.41
C PRO A 452 7.22 -28.27 -6.72
N ALA A 453 7.62 -29.29 -7.47
CA ALA A 453 8.72 -30.18 -7.09
C ALA A 453 10.06 -29.42 -7.11
N LEU A 454 11.01 -29.85 -6.28
CA LEU A 454 12.40 -29.41 -6.40
C LEU A 454 13.02 -30.06 -7.64
N ALA A 455 13.99 -29.38 -8.25
CA ALA A 455 14.72 -29.95 -9.37
C ALA A 455 15.65 -31.08 -8.91
N ASP A 456 15.73 -32.17 -9.68
CA ASP A 456 16.60 -33.32 -9.39
C ASP A 456 18.08 -32.90 -9.27
N VAL A 457 18.51 -32.04 -10.19
CA VAL A 457 19.84 -31.43 -10.20
C VAL A 457 19.67 -29.91 -10.21
N PRO A 458 20.11 -29.18 -9.16
CA PRO A 458 20.09 -27.73 -9.13
C PRO A 458 20.93 -27.10 -10.25
N PHE A 459 20.57 -25.91 -10.72
CA PHE A 459 21.28 -25.22 -11.81
C PHE A 459 22.77 -25.05 -11.52
N ARG A 460 23.13 -24.68 -10.29
CA ARG A 460 24.54 -24.53 -9.88
C ARG A 460 25.38 -25.79 -10.08
N ASP A 461 24.76 -26.96 -10.01
CA ASP A 461 25.43 -28.25 -10.15
C ASP A 461 25.50 -28.64 -11.65
N ARG A 462 24.69 -28.02 -12.52
CA ARG A 462 24.71 -28.15 -13.99
C ARG A 462 25.68 -27.17 -14.68
N TRP A 463 26.04 -26.07 -14.01
CA TRP A 463 26.83 -24.98 -14.61
C TRP A 463 28.10 -25.41 -15.35
N PRO A 464 28.93 -26.36 -14.83
CA PRO A 464 30.12 -26.81 -15.55
C PRO A 464 29.86 -27.29 -16.98
N ASP A 465 28.70 -27.93 -17.20
CA ASP A 465 28.30 -28.50 -18.49
C ASP A 465 27.40 -27.58 -19.31
N ARG A 466 26.96 -26.46 -18.74
CA ARG A 466 25.95 -25.55 -19.32
C ARG A 466 26.50 -24.19 -19.70
N LYS A 467 27.77 -23.89 -19.44
CA LYS A 467 28.36 -22.61 -19.82
C LYS A 467 28.20 -22.37 -21.33
N PRO A 468 27.50 -21.31 -21.76
CA PRO A 468 27.23 -21.10 -23.17
C PRO A 468 28.52 -20.78 -23.94
N VAL A 469 28.62 -21.29 -25.18
CA VAL A 469 29.66 -20.88 -26.13
C VAL A 469 29.11 -19.70 -26.93
N VAL A 470 29.75 -18.54 -26.78
CA VAL A 470 29.36 -17.31 -27.48
C VAL A 470 30.34 -17.06 -28.62
N THR A 471 29.85 -17.00 -29.86
CA THR A 471 30.70 -16.82 -31.06
C THR A 471 31.26 -15.40 -31.18
N ARG A 472 30.49 -14.40 -30.73
CA ARG A 472 30.93 -13.00 -30.65
C ARG A 472 30.42 -12.36 -29.36
N THR A 473 31.32 -12.17 -28.41
CA THR A 473 31.00 -11.49 -27.14
C THR A 473 30.81 -9.99 -27.38
N ARG A 474 29.60 -9.50 -27.08
CA ARG A 474 29.22 -8.08 -27.02
C ARG A 474 29.21 -7.57 -25.58
N PHE A 475 28.80 -8.42 -24.64
CA PHE A 475 28.73 -8.11 -23.22
C PHE A 475 29.21 -9.31 -22.41
N ARG A 476 29.83 -9.04 -21.26
CA ARG A 476 30.19 -10.04 -20.26
C ARG A 476 29.37 -9.81 -19.00
N VAL A 477 28.57 -10.78 -18.60
CA VAL A 477 27.64 -10.63 -17.48
C VAL A 477 27.79 -11.72 -16.44
N ALA A 478 27.46 -11.39 -15.18
CA ALA A 478 27.34 -12.37 -14.11
C ALA A 478 25.87 -12.68 -13.84
N LEU A 479 25.51 -13.96 -13.83
CA LEU A 479 24.17 -14.41 -13.55
C LEU A 479 23.95 -14.59 -12.04
N PHE A 480 22.97 -13.88 -11.48
CA PHE A 480 22.46 -14.12 -10.14
C PHE A 480 21.18 -14.97 -10.22
N ALA A 481 21.27 -16.26 -9.86
CA ALA A 481 20.18 -17.22 -10.01
C ALA A 481 19.08 -17.10 -8.94
N GLY A 482 19.42 -16.60 -7.75
CA GLY A 482 18.52 -16.66 -6.58
C GLY A 482 18.24 -18.11 -6.14
N CYS A 483 17.25 -18.30 -5.26
CA CYS A 483 16.95 -19.62 -4.68
C CYS A 483 15.98 -20.47 -5.51
N LEU A 484 14.90 -19.87 -6.02
CA LEU A 484 13.87 -20.63 -6.74
C LEU A 484 14.37 -21.12 -8.10
N GLN A 485 15.09 -20.31 -8.86
CA GLN A 485 15.53 -20.73 -10.20
C GLN A 485 16.69 -21.71 -10.12
N ASP A 486 17.50 -21.63 -9.05
CA ASP A 486 18.58 -22.59 -8.85
C ASP A 486 18.06 -23.98 -8.45
N PHE A 487 17.08 -24.06 -7.53
CA PHE A 487 16.64 -25.34 -6.93
C PHE A 487 15.25 -25.83 -7.36
N VAL A 488 14.44 -25.00 -8.01
CA VAL A 488 13.05 -25.32 -8.38
C VAL A 488 12.83 -25.20 -9.89
N TYR A 489 13.32 -24.12 -10.50
CA TYR A 489 13.09 -23.81 -11.92
C TYR A 489 14.40 -23.60 -12.71
N PRO A 490 15.37 -24.54 -12.69
CA PRO A 490 16.63 -24.40 -13.41
C PRO A 490 16.46 -24.25 -14.92
N GLU A 491 15.37 -24.77 -15.49
CA GLU A 491 15.01 -24.61 -16.89
C GLU A 491 14.86 -23.15 -17.31
N GLN A 492 14.48 -22.25 -16.39
CA GLN A 492 14.36 -20.82 -16.68
C GLN A 492 15.74 -20.19 -16.92
N LEU A 493 16.76 -20.65 -16.19
CA LEU A 493 18.13 -20.18 -16.36
C LEU A 493 18.72 -20.77 -17.65
N ASP A 494 18.47 -22.05 -17.93
CA ASP A 494 18.84 -22.68 -19.20
C ASP A 494 18.26 -21.91 -20.41
N ALA A 495 16.98 -21.51 -20.33
CA ALA A 495 16.31 -20.69 -21.33
C ALA A 495 16.98 -19.30 -21.50
N ALA A 496 17.33 -18.63 -20.40
CA ALA A 496 18.05 -17.36 -20.48
C ALA A 496 19.46 -17.51 -21.07
N LEU A 497 20.18 -18.60 -20.78
CA LEU A 497 21.48 -18.85 -21.40
C LEU A 497 21.37 -18.98 -22.93
N ALA A 498 20.30 -19.61 -23.44
CA ALA A 498 20.05 -19.69 -24.88
C ALA A 498 19.84 -18.30 -25.51
N VAL A 499 19.05 -17.44 -24.87
CA VAL A 499 18.84 -16.05 -25.30
C VAL A 499 20.16 -15.26 -25.26
N PHE A 500 20.90 -15.33 -24.16
CA PHE A 500 22.17 -14.64 -23.99
C PHE A 500 23.21 -15.07 -25.02
N ALA A 501 23.37 -16.38 -25.25
CA ALA A 501 24.28 -16.91 -26.25
C ALA A 501 23.96 -16.39 -27.66
N ARG A 502 22.68 -16.35 -28.02
CA ARG A 502 22.22 -15.91 -29.34
C ARG A 502 22.53 -14.44 -29.62
N TYR A 503 22.45 -13.59 -28.60
CA TYR A 503 22.58 -12.13 -28.74
C TYR A 503 23.91 -11.58 -28.23
N GLY A 504 24.88 -12.45 -27.94
CA GLY A 504 26.28 -12.08 -27.70
C GLY A 504 26.62 -11.75 -26.24
N ALA A 505 25.88 -12.26 -25.26
CA ALA A 505 26.24 -12.13 -23.85
C ALA A 505 27.01 -13.37 -23.36
N ASP A 506 28.30 -13.18 -23.03
CA ASP A 506 29.12 -14.18 -22.34
C ASP A 506 28.76 -14.18 -20.85
N VAL A 507 28.33 -15.32 -20.35
CA VAL A 507 27.76 -15.46 -19.00
C VAL A 507 28.78 -16.14 -18.09
N ASP A 508 28.97 -15.54 -16.93
CA ASP A 508 29.64 -16.15 -15.79
C ASP A 508 28.64 -16.44 -14.68
N PHE A 509 28.92 -17.46 -13.86
CA PHE A 509 28.06 -17.84 -12.74
C PHE A 509 28.90 -17.96 -11.46
N PRO A 510 28.94 -16.89 -10.64
CA PRO A 510 29.66 -16.93 -9.38
C PRO A 510 29.05 -17.93 -8.40
N LEU A 511 29.68 -19.11 -8.24
CA LEU A 511 29.14 -20.26 -7.50
C LEU A 511 28.93 -20.00 -5.98
N ASP A 512 29.65 -19.01 -5.44
CA ASP A 512 29.57 -18.64 -4.03
C ASP A 512 28.39 -17.75 -3.67
N GLN A 513 27.61 -17.32 -4.66
CA GLN A 513 26.36 -16.63 -4.43
C GLN A 513 25.37 -17.50 -3.64
N THR A 514 24.48 -16.84 -2.89
CA THR A 514 23.46 -17.45 -2.04
C THR A 514 22.13 -16.72 -2.18
N CYS A 515 21.16 -17.02 -1.30
CA CYS A 515 19.87 -16.34 -1.28
C CYS A 515 20.06 -14.81 -1.23
N CYS A 516 19.19 -14.06 -1.91
CA CYS A 516 19.26 -12.60 -1.92
C CYS A 516 19.04 -12.00 -0.51
N GLY A 517 18.36 -12.70 0.39
CA GLY A 517 18.10 -12.24 1.77
C GLY A 517 16.73 -11.59 1.98
N LEU A 518 15.96 -11.32 0.91
CA LEU A 518 14.63 -10.72 1.03
C LEU A 518 13.68 -11.48 1.96
N PRO A 519 13.60 -12.83 1.97
CA PRO A 519 12.75 -13.54 2.92
C PRO A 519 13.12 -13.27 4.39
N LEU A 520 14.40 -13.03 4.71
CA LEU A 520 14.83 -12.70 6.07
C LEU A 520 14.35 -11.31 6.49
N ILE A 521 14.33 -10.35 5.56
CA ILE A 521 13.72 -9.04 5.79
C ILE A 521 12.23 -9.17 6.09
N MET A 522 11.51 -9.96 5.29
CA MET A 522 10.07 -10.19 5.50
C MET A 522 9.77 -10.90 6.84
N LEU A 523 10.73 -11.67 7.37
CA LEU A 523 10.67 -12.34 8.67
C LEU A 523 11.12 -11.46 9.84
N GLY A 524 11.51 -10.22 9.61
CA GLY A 524 11.98 -9.35 10.69
C GLY A 524 13.43 -9.62 11.13
N ARG A 525 14.31 -10.02 10.21
CA ARG A 525 15.69 -10.46 10.49
C ARG A 525 16.74 -9.70 9.64
N PRO A 526 16.84 -8.37 9.78
CA PRO A 526 17.72 -7.54 8.94
C PRO A 526 19.20 -7.84 9.11
N THR A 527 19.68 -8.20 10.30
CA THR A 527 21.10 -8.55 10.53
C THR A 527 21.50 -9.78 9.72
N ALA A 528 20.66 -10.82 9.75
CA ALA A 528 20.91 -12.03 8.98
C ALA A 528 20.80 -11.79 7.47
N ALA A 529 19.89 -10.91 7.04
CA ALA A 529 19.81 -10.48 5.65
C ALA A 529 21.09 -9.73 5.20
N ALA A 530 21.62 -8.84 6.06
CA ALA A 530 22.87 -8.13 5.80
C ALA A 530 24.05 -9.10 5.67
N ASP A 531 24.11 -10.16 6.48
CA ASP A 531 25.16 -11.18 6.37
C ASP A 531 25.11 -11.95 5.04
N LEU A 532 23.91 -12.25 4.54
CA LEU A 532 23.75 -12.82 3.20
C LEU A 532 24.14 -11.82 2.12
N ALA A 533 23.77 -10.55 2.28
CA ALA A 533 24.15 -9.50 1.36
C ALA A 533 25.67 -9.37 1.21
N ARG A 534 26.43 -9.36 2.33
CA ARG A 534 27.92 -9.34 2.28
C ARG A 534 28.52 -10.59 1.64
N ARG A 535 27.88 -11.75 1.78
CA ARG A 535 28.33 -12.97 1.09
C ARG A 535 28.14 -12.84 -0.41
N ASN A 536 27.00 -12.31 -0.85
CA ASN A 536 26.74 -12.06 -2.25
C ASN A 536 27.69 -11.00 -2.83
N VAL A 537 27.89 -9.86 -2.17
CA VAL A 537 28.86 -8.85 -2.62
C VAL A 537 30.26 -9.47 -2.79
N ARG A 538 30.72 -10.29 -1.83
CA ARG A 538 32.00 -11.02 -1.93
C ARG A 538 32.04 -12.08 -3.03
N ALA A 539 30.94 -12.78 -3.28
CA ALA A 539 30.88 -13.77 -4.37
C ALA A 539 31.12 -13.13 -5.75
N PHE A 540 30.81 -11.83 -5.89
CA PHE A 540 31.01 -11.05 -7.10
C PHE A 540 32.25 -10.15 -7.01
N ALA A 541 33.29 -10.54 -6.25
CA ALA A 541 34.49 -9.74 -5.99
C ALA A 541 35.24 -9.27 -7.25
N ARG A 542 35.13 -9.99 -8.38
CA ARG A 542 35.70 -9.57 -9.68
C ARG A 542 34.71 -8.69 -10.46
N LEU A 543 34.08 -7.74 -9.78
CA LEU A 543 32.96 -6.98 -10.32
C LEU A 543 33.31 -6.23 -11.61
N ASP A 544 34.55 -5.75 -11.74
CA ASP A 544 35.03 -4.94 -12.86
C ASP A 544 35.06 -5.69 -14.19
N GLN A 545 35.07 -7.03 -14.18
CA GLN A 545 35.06 -7.82 -15.41
C GLN A 545 33.66 -7.96 -16.03
N TYR A 546 32.61 -7.54 -15.31
CA TYR A 546 31.22 -7.68 -15.75
C TYR A 546 30.62 -6.33 -16.13
N ASP A 547 29.93 -6.27 -17.26
CA ASP A 547 29.12 -5.13 -17.66
C ASP A 547 27.84 -5.03 -16.81
N ALA A 548 27.27 -6.18 -16.43
CA ALA A 548 26.07 -6.26 -15.61
C ALA A 548 26.00 -7.53 -14.75
N ILE A 549 25.24 -7.44 -13.66
CA ILE A 549 24.76 -8.57 -12.88
C ILE A 549 23.28 -8.76 -13.22
N VAL A 550 22.95 -9.84 -13.91
CA VAL A 550 21.59 -10.10 -14.41
C VAL A 550 20.91 -11.12 -13.52
N THR A 551 19.65 -10.87 -13.15
CA THR A 551 18.81 -11.86 -12.47
C THR A 551 17.44 -11.96 -13.12
N LEU A 552 16.93 -13.18 -13.20
CA LEU A 552 15.58 -13.48 -13.72
C LEU A 552 14.52 -13.42 -12.61
N CYS A 553 14.83 -12.84 -11.46
CA CYS A 553 13.88 -12.70 -10.38
C CYS A 553 13.69 -11.23 -10.05
N ALA A 554 12.56 -10.66 -10.45
CA ALA A 554 12.18 -9.28 -10.11
C ALA A 554 12.36 -8.95 -8.61
N SER A 555 12.05 -9.91 -7.72
CA SER A 555 12.23 -9.73 -6.27
C SER A 555 13.70 -9.70 -5.86
N CYS A 556 14.55 -10.52 -6.49
CA CYS A 556 15.99 -10.45 -6.26
C CYS A 556 16.54 -9.14 -6.84
N ALA A 557 16.21 -8.79 -8.09
CA ALA A 557 16.69 -7.58 -8.74
C ALA A 557 16.40 -6.32 -7.89
N SER A 558 15.16 -6.15 -7.45
CA SER A 558 14.76 -5.03 -6.58
C SER A 558 15.49 -5.03 -5.23
N HIS A 559 15.62 -6.19 -4.58
CA HIS A 559 16.28 -6.27 -3.28
C HIS A 559 17.82 -6.10 -3.37
N LEU A 560 18.45 -6.67 -4.39
CA LEU A 560 19.88 -6.52 -4.66
C LEU A 560 20.23 -5.08 -5.05
N LYS A 561 19.35 -4.40 -5.81
CA LYS A 561 19.58 -3.02 -6.26
C LYS A 561 19.25 -1.97 -5.18
N ASN A 562 18.07 -2.08 -4.57
CA ASN A 562 17.57 -1.05 -3.63
C ASN A 562 17.65 -1.51 -2.16
N GLY A 563 17.45 -2.79 -1.89
CA GLY A 563 17.48 -3.34 -0.53
C GLY A 563 18.88 -3.39 0.06
N TYR A 564 19.90 -3.73 -0.73
CA TYR A 564 21.28 -3.86 -0.25
C TYR A 564 21.87 -2.54 0.21
N ALA A 565 21.60 -1.44 -0.49
CA ALA A 565 21.97 -0.10 -0.05
C ALA A 565 21.41 0.22 1.35
N ASN A 566 20.20 -0.25 1.67
CA ASN A 566 19.63 -0.05 3.01
C ASN A 566 20.26 -0.95 4.10
N LEU A 567 20.87 -2.08 3.71
CA LEU A 567 21.46 -3.05 4.65
C LEU A 567 22.96 -2.83 4.88
N LEU A 568 23.67 -2.40 3.84
CA LEU A 568 25.12 -2.32 3.78
C LEU A 568 25.64 -0.92 3.45
N ASP A 569 24.75 0.05 3.20
CA ASP A 569 25.12 1.41 2.81
C ASP A 569 26.08 1.38 1.60
N ARG A 570 27.20 2.12 1.66
CA ARG A 570 28.20 2.20 0.60
C ARG A 570 28.89 0.88 0.25
N GLU A 571 28.90 -0.12 1.14
CA GLU A 571 29.56 -1.42 0.88
C GLU A 571 28.92 -2.16 -0.31
N ALA A 572 27.63 -1.92 -0.59
CA ALA A 572 26.93 -2.56 -1.71
C ALA A 572 26.83 -1.69 -2.97
N GLU A 573 27.23 -0.42 -2.95
CA GLU A 573 26.90 0.56 -3.99
C GLU A 573 27.37 0.12 -5.38
N ALA A 574 28.65 -0.26 -5.51
CA ALA A 574 29.21 -0.73 -6.78
C ALA A 574 28.50 -1.99 -7.29
N PHE A 575 28.23 -2.95 -6.39
CA PHE A 575 27.50 -4.18 -6.72
C PHE A 575 26.09 -3.86 -7.21
N SER A 576 25.32 -3.09 -6.45
CA SER A 576 23.95 -2.72 -6.73
C SER A 576 23.81 -1.90 -8.01
N ALA A 577 24.80 -1.05 -8.34
CA ALA A 577 24.83 -0.27 -9.58
C ALA A 577 24.87 -1.16 -10.83
N LYS A 578 25.53 -2.33 -10.77
CA LYS A 578 25.58 -3.29 -11.88
C LYS A 578 24.36 -4.21 -11.96
N VAL A 579 23.48 -4.23 -10.96
CA VAL A 579 22.30 -5.11 -10.95
C VAL A 579 21.24 -4.62 -11.93
N THR A 580 20.78 -5.55 -12.77
CA THR A 580 19.65 -5.37 -13.69
C THR A 580 18.77 -6.63 -13.72
N ASP A 581 17.50 -6.46 -14.06
CA ASP A 581 16.61 -7.60 -14.30
C ASP A 581 16.76 -8.14 -15.73
N PHE A 582 16.26 -9.36 -15.94
CA PHE A 582 16.33 -10.05 -17.22
C PHE A 582 15.69 -9.26 -18.38
N SER A 583 14.50 -8.69 -18.17
CA SER A 583 13.77 -8.00 -19.24
C SER A 583 14.48 -6.71 -19.65
N SER A 584 14.88 -5.87 -18.69
CA SER A 584 15.65 -4.66 -19.01
C SER A 584 17.02 -4.97 -19.62
N PHE A 585 17.73 -6.00 -19.16
CA PHE A 585 18.98 -6.38 -19.82
C PHE A 585 18.75 -6.84 -21.27
N THR A 586 17.75 -7.69 -21.48
CA THR A 586 17.50 -8.28 -22.79
C THR A 586 17.00 -7.24 -23.80
N HIS A 587 16.08 -6.37 -23.40
CA HIS A 587 15.56 -5.32 -24.26
C HIS A 587 16.52 -4.13 -24.37
N ASP A 588 16.84 -3.48 -23.24
CA ASP A 588 17.50 -2.17 -23.22
C ASP A 588 19.01 -2.26 -23.48
N ILE A 589 19.65 -3.40 -23.18
CA ILE A 589 21.11 -3.56 -23.30
C ILE A 589 21.50 -4.48 -24.46
N LEU A 590 20.90 -5.67 -24.58
CA LEU A 590 21.20 -6.56 -25.71
C LEU A 590 20.59 -6.06 -27.04
N GLY A 591 19.56 -5.22 -26.96
CA GLY A 591 18.82 -4.71 -28.11
C GLY A 591 17.91 -5.76 -28.73
N VAL A 592 17.32 -6.64 -27.92
CA VAL A 592 16.33 -7.61 -28.40
C VAL A 592 14.99 -6.91 -28.53
N ASP A 593 14.61 -6.65 -29.78
CA ASP A 593 13.34 -6.04 -30.18
C ASP A 593 12.70 -6.85 -31.33
N GLU A 594 11.68 -6.29 -31.98
CA GLU A 594 10.98 -6.90 -33.13
C GLU A 594 11.91 -7.25 -34.32
N ARG A 595 13.10 -6.64 -34.40
CA ARG A 595 14.09 -6.86 -35.46
C ARG A 595 15.14 -7.90 -35.09
N ALA A 596 15.08 -8.45 -33.87
CA ALA A 596 16.06 -9.40 -33.37
C ALA A 596 16.01 -10.79 -34.04
N GLY A 597 15.06 -11.01 -34.97
CA GLY A 597 14.91 -12.28 -35.68
C GLY A 597 14.29 -13.37 -34.81
N LEU A 598 13.45 -12.97 -33.86
CA LEU A 598 12.58 -13.85 -33.09
C LEU A 598 11.48 -14.40 -34.00
N ILE A 599 11.12 -15.67 -33.84
CA ILE A 599 9.99 -16.30 -34.52
C ILE A 599 8.73 -15.96 -33.73
N PRO A 600 7.75 -15.23 -34.32
CA PRO A 600 6.53 -14.91 -33.61
C PRO A 600 5.77 -16.18 -33.18
N ALA A 601 5.47 -16.28 -31.89
CA ALA A 601 4.58 -17.29 -31.35
C ALA A 601 3.14 -16.99 -31.80
N ALA A 602 2.44 -18.02 -32.27
CA ALA A 602 1.01 -17.93 -32.59
C ALA A 602 0.13 -17.79 -31.33
N ALA A 603 0.69 -18.04 -30.14
CA ALA A 603 0.00 -18.06 -28.86
C ALA A 603 -0.42 -16.64 -28.40
N LYS A 604 -1.70 -16.46 -28.04
CA LYS A 604 -2.20 -15.26 -27.38
C LYS A 604 -1.60 -15.17 -25.99
N THR A 605 -0.80 -14.13 -25.75
CA THR A 605 -0.02 -13.99 -24.53
C THR A 605 -0.50 -12.80 -23.71
N VAL A 606 -0.75 -13.05 -22.42
CA VAL A 606 -1.01 -12.00 -21.43
C VAL A 606 0.16 -11.91 -20.46
N TYR A 607 0.33 -10.75 -19.82
CA TYR A 607 1.42 -10.50 -18.91
C TYR A 607 0.92 -10.32 -17.47
N HIS A 608 1.73 -10.76 -16.50
CA HIS A 608 1.64 -10.29 -15.13
C HIS A 608 2.94 -9.57 -14.75
N ALA A 609 2.85 -8.25 -14.59
CA ALA A 609 3.97 -7.43 -14.13
C ALA A 609 4.23 -7.67 -12.63
N PRO A 610 5.38 -8.26 -12.24
CA PRO A 610 5.72 -8.43 -10.82
C PRO A 610 5.83 -7.09 -10.12
N CYS A 611 5.28 -6.98 -8.91
CA CYS A 611 5.31 -5.72 -8.16
C CYS A 611 6.72 -5.19 -7.88
N HIS A 612 7.70 -6.08 -7.64
CA HIS A 612 9.10 -5.68 -7.46
C HIS A 612 9.79 -5.26 -8.76
N LEU A 613 9.25 -5.59 -9.93
CA LEU A 613 9.74 -5.09 -11.21
C LEU A 613 9.16 -3.70 -11.49
N CYS A 614 7.83 -3.61 -11.67
CA CYS A 614 7.18 -2.36 -12.06
C CYS A 614 7.30 -1.28 -10.99
N ARG A 615 7.00 -1.59 -9.72
CA ARG A 615 7.07 -0.58 -8.64
C ARG A 615 8.42 -0.57 -7.92
N GLY A 616 9.11 -1.71 -7.87
CA GLY A 616 10.39 -1.84 -7.18
C GLY A 616 11.54 -1.26 -7.98
N LEU A 617 11.57 -1.47 -9.30
CA LEU A 617 12.61 -1.01 -10.20
C LEU A 617 12.15 0.09 -11.16
N GLY A 618 10.84 0.37 -11.26
CA GLY A 618 10.31 1.31 -12.24
C GLY A 618 10.28 0.76 -13.66
N VAL A 619 10.39 -0.58 -13.83
CA VAL A 619 10.46 -1.23 -15.14
C VAL A 619 9.06 -1.65 -15.56
N HIS A 620 8.53 -0.91 -16.54
CA HIS A 620 7.20 -1.15 -17.10
C HIS A 620 7.30 -1.65 -18.54
N GLU A 621 8.09 -1.01 -19.39
CA GLU A 621 7.97 -1.18 -20.85
C GLU A 621 8.82 -2.32 -21.43
N ALA A 622 10.04 -2.52 -20.94
CA ALA A 622 10.94 -3.58 -21.41
C ALA A 622 10.26 -4.97 -21.53
N PRO A 623 9.55 -5.51 -20.51
CA PRO A 623 8.87 -6.80 -20.66
C PRO A 623 7.74 -6.78 -21.69
N ARG A 624 7.01 -5.66 -21.84
CA ARG A 624 5.92 -5.55 -22.82
C ARG A 624 6.46 -5.46 -24.25
N ALA A 625 7.56 -4.75 -24.44
CA ALA A 625 8.26 -4.67 -25.71
C ALA A 625 8.78 -6.04 -26.14
N LEU A 626 9.37 -6.80 -25.23
CA LEU A 626 9.80 -8.19 -25.48
C LEU A 626 8.63 -9.08 -25.89
N LEU A 627 7.48 -8.97 -25.21
CA LEU A 627 6.28 -9.76 -25.57
C LEU A 627 5.73 -9.40 -26.94
N ARG A 628 5.72 -8.12 -27.32
CA ARG A 628 5.32 -7.70 -28.67
C ARG A 628 6.33 -8.17 -29.73
N ALA A 629 7.61 -8.25 -29.40
CA ALA A 629 8.63 -8.80 -30.29
C ALA A 629 8.47 -10.31 -30.55
N VAL A 630 7.86 -11.07 -29.63
CA VAL A 630 7.60 -12.51 -29.81
C VAL A 630 6.18 -12.85 -30.22
N GLY A 631 5.25 -11.90 -30.36
CA GLY A 631 3.92 -12.21 -30.91
C GLY A 631 2.77 -11.40 -30.30
N SER A 632 1.62 -12.07 -30.12
CA SER A 632 0.34 -11.44 -29.76
C SER A 632 0.24 -11.18 -28.26
N TYR A 633 0.77 -10.04 -27.82
CA TYR A 633 0.58 -9.52 -26.46
C TYR A 633 -0.77 -8.81 -26.31
N VAL A 634 -1.55 -9.22 -25.30
CA VAL A 634 -2.78 -8.54 -24.91
C VAL A 634 -2.71 -8.10 -23.45
N PRO A 635 -2.87 -6.79 -23.16
CA PRO A 635 -2.88 -6.29 -21.79
C PRO A 635 -4.15 -6.74 -21.07
N THR A 636 -4.04 -7.05 -19.78
CA THR A 636 -5.18 -7.43 -18.93
C THR A 636 -5.53 -6.32 -17.93
N PRO A 637 -6.81 -6.24 -17.49
CA PRO A 637 -7.15 -5.43 -16.33
C PRO A 637 -6.29 -5.84 -15.12
N ASP A 638 -5.94 -4.86 -14.28
CA ASP A 638 -5.13 -5.10 -13.09
C ASP A 638 -3.74 -5.70 -13.37
N GLU A 639 -3.19 -5.71 -14.59
CA GLU A 639 -1.91 -6.34 -14.94
C GLU A 639 -0.78 -6.13 -13.90
N GLU A 640 -0.60 -4.89 -13.45
CA GLU A 640 0.40 -4.48 -12.46
C GLU A 640 -0.04 -4.60 -10.98
N SER A 641 -1.27 -5.04 -10.73
CA SER A 641 -1.74 -5.38 -9.38
C SER A 641 -0.98 -6.59 -8.82
N CYS A 642 -0.90 -6.71 -7.50
CA CYS A 642 -0.22 -7.81 -6.83
C CYS A 642 -0.89 -9.16 -7.15
N CYS A 643 -0.10 -10.22 -7.36
CA CYS A 643 -0.61 -11.58 -7.53
C CYS A 643 -1.04 -12.27 -6.23
N GLY A 644 -0.68 -11.72 -5.07
CA GLY A 644 -1.00 -12.30 -3.75
C GLY A 644 0.11 -13.13 -3.10
N PHE A 645 1.26 -13.35 -3.75
CA PHE A 645 2.28 -14.26 -3.23
C PHE A 645 2.86 -13.83 -1.87
N GLY A 646 3.49 -12.65 -1.79
CA GLY A 646 3.97 -12.08 -0.52
C GLY A 646 4.81 -13.01 0.38
N GLY A 647 5.45 -14.05 -0.16
CA GLY A 647 6.21 -15.04 0.61
C GLY A 647 5.38 -15.69 1.72
N THR A 648 5.75 -15.44 2.98
CA THR A 648 5.06 -16.01 4.16
C THR A 648 3.61 -15.54 4.30
N TYR A 649 3.22 -14.48 3.59
CA TYR A 649 1.83 -14.02 3.51
C TYR A 649 0.88 -15.15 3.05
N THR A 650 1.30 -15.95 2.06
CA THR A 650 0.51 -17.08 1.55
C THR A 650 0.16 -18.16 2.57
N VAL A 651 0.94 -18.27 3.65
CA VAL A 651 0.69 -19.22 4.76
C VAL A 651 -0.14 -18.55 5.86
N LYS A 652 0.07 -17.25 6.09
CA LYS A 652 -0.65 -16.49 7.13
C LYS A 652 -2.09 -16.18 6.73
N PHE A 653 -2.31 -15.84 5.46
CA PHE A 653 -3.59 -15.44 4.87
C PHE A 653 -3.83 -16.15 3.53
N PRO A 654 -4.04 -17.49 3.55
CA PRO A 654 -4.22 -18.28 2.34
C PRO A 654 -5.44 -17.84 1.53
N GLU A 655 -6.56 -17.51 2.17
CA GLU A 655 -7.81 -17.06 1.52
C GLU A 655 -7.60 -15.77 0.72
N LEU A 656 -6.98 -14.74 1.33
CA LEU A 656 -6.65 -13.49 0.64
C LEU A 656 -5.66 -13.68 -0.51
N SER A 657 -4.71 -14.61 -0.34
CA SER A 657 -3.72 -14.91 -1.39
C SER A 657 -4.38 -15.65 -2.56
N ALA A 658 -5.28 -16.59 -2.27
CA ALA A 658 -6.05 -17.31 -3.27
C ALA A 658 -6.93 -16.37 -4.09
N GLU A 659 -7.63 -15.43 -3.45
CA GLU A 659 -8.49 -14.48 -4.13
C GLU A 659 -7.71 -13.57 -5.09
N LEU A 660 -6.57 -13.02 -4.66
CA LEU A 660 -5.70 -12.21 -5.53
C LEU A 660 -5.14 -13.00 -6.71
N MET A 661 -4.75 -14.24 -6.48
CA MET A 661 -4.27 -15.15 -7.50
C MET A 661 -5.37 -15.46 -8.52
N ASN A 662 -6.57 -15.80 -8.04
CA ASN A 662 -7.71 -16.15 -8.87
C ASN A 662 -8.05 -15.03 -9.84
N ARG A 663 -8.07 -13.78 -9.37
CA ARG A 663 -8.31 -12.62 -10.24
C ARG A 663 -7.33 -12.51 -11.41
N LYS A 664 -6.05 -12.80 -11.20
CA LYS A 664 -5.05 -12.81 -12.27
C LYS A 664 -5.32 -13.89 -13.30
N LEU A 665 -5.63 -15.09 -12.81
CA LEU A 665 -5.93 -16.24 -13.65
C LEU A 665 -7.26 -16.08 -14.40
N ASP A 666 -8.25 -15.45 -13.77
CA ASP A 666 -9.56 -15.17 -14.36
C ASP A 666 -9.46 -14.11 -15.44
N ALA A 667 -8.65 -13.06 -15.24
CA ALA A 667 -8.37 -12.07 -16.28
C ALA A 667 -7.67 -12.70 -17.49
N ALA A 668 -6.68 -13.57 -17.27
CA ALA A 668 -6.02 -14.32 -18.35
C ALA A 668 -7.00 -15.24 -19.09
N ARG A 669 -7.88 -15.94 -18.36
CA ARG A 669 -8.90 -16.80 -18.94
C ARG A 669 -9.95 -16.02 -19.73
N ALA A 670 -10.40 -14.88 -19.23
CA ALA A 670 -11.38 -14.02 -19.90
C ALA A 670 -10.86 -13.52 -21.25
N GLU A 671 -9.54 -13.31 -21.35
CA GLU A 671 -8.87 -13.01 -22.60
C GLU A 671 -8.65 -14.21 -23.50
N ASN A 672 -9.05 -15.44 -23.14
CA ASN A 672 -8.71 -16.66 -23.89
C ASN A 672 -7.20 -16.75 -24.18
N ALA A 673 -6.36 -16.37 -23.21
CA ALA A 673 -4.92 -16.45 -23.36
C ALA A 673 -4.46 -17.91 -23.46
N ASP A 674 -3.48 -18.18 -24.31
CA ASP A 674 -2.76 -19.45 -24.37
C ASP A 674 -1.62 -19.49 -23.35
N THR A 675 -1.05 -18.32 -23.06
CA THR A 675 0.10 -18.17 -22.15
C THR A 675 -0.02 -16.93 -21.26
N LEU A 676 0.28 -17.08 -19.97
CA LEU A 676 0.50 -16.02 -19.00
C LEU A 676 2.00 -15.92 -18.67
N VAL A 677 2.64 -14.79 -18.99
CA VAL A 677 4.08 -14.57 -18.77
C VAL A 677 4.35 -13.69 -17.55
N THR A 678 5.45 -13.94 -16.83
CA THR A 678 5.92 -13.07 -15.72
C THR A 678 7.43 -13.18 -15.44
N ASP A 679 8.07 -12.10 -14.98
CA ASP A 679 9.53 -12.01 -14.72
C ASP A 679 9.94 -12.36 -13.28
N CYS A 680 9.13 -13.15 -12.57
CA CYS A 680 9.40 -13.46 -11.17
C CYS A 680 9.09 -14.93 -10.86
N PRO A 681 10.08 -15.74 -10.46
CA PRO A 681 9.86 -17.14 -10.11
C PRO A 681 8.94 -17.31 -8.88
N GLY A 682 8.87 -16.32 -7.99
CA GLY A 682 7.88 -16.31 -6.90
C GLY A 682 6.45 -16.13 -7.41
N CYS A 683 6.26 -15.30 -8.43
CA CYS A 683 4.97 -15.17 -9.12
C CYS A 683 4.64 -16.44 -9.91
N ILE A 684 5.64 -17.07 -10.57
CA ILE A 684 5.49 -18.38 -11.23
C ILE A 684 4.99 -19.42 -10.24
N LEU A 685 5.68 -19.61 -9.11
CA LEU A 685 5.27 -20.57 -8.07
C LEU A 685 3.80 -20.37 -7.67
N HIS A 686 3.37 -19.13 -7.55
CA HIS A 686 2.01 -18.82 -7.15
C HIS A 686 0.98 -19.03 -8.27
N LEU A 687 1.21 -18.44 -9.45
CA LEU A 687 0.25 -18.42 -10.56
C LEU A 687 0.23 -19.74 -11.32
N ARG A 688 1.40 -20.34 -11.60
CA ARG A 688 1.51 -21.67 -12.24
C ARG A 688 0.88 -22.73 -11.33
N GLY A 689 1.16 -22.67 -10.04
CA GLY A 689 0.53 -23.54 -9.04
C GLY A 689 -0.99 -23.38 -8.96
N GLY A 690 -1.49 -22.13 -9.03
CA GLY A 690 -2.93 -21.86 -9.08
C GLY A 690 -3.61 -22.35 -10.36
N ALA A 691 -2.97 -22.15 -11.51
CA ALA A 691 -3.45 -22.63 -12.80
C ALA A 691 -3.55 -24.15 -12.85
N GLU A 692 -2.50 -24.85 -12.38
CA GLU A 692 -2.49 -26.32 -12.23
C GLU A 692 -3.63 -26.79 -11.33
N ARG A 693 -3.76 -26.19 -10.13
CA ARG A 693 -4.80 -26.58 -9.17
C ARG A 693 -6.21 -26.41 -9.72
N ARG A 694 -6.41 -25.42 -10.60
CA ARG A 694 -7.69 -25.09 -11.23
C ARG A 694 -7.90 -25.78 -12.58
N GLY A 695 -6.94 -26.56 -13.08
CA GLY A 695 -7.02 -27.21 -14.38
C GLY A 695 -7.21 -26.22 -15.54
N LEU A 696 -6.56 -25.05 -15.48
CA LEU A 696 -6.69 -24.04 -16.52
C LEU A 696 -5.93 -24.46 -17.79
N PRO A 697 -6.45 -24.16 -18.99
CA PRO A 697 -5.91 -24.68 -20.25
C PRO A 697 -4.64 -23.95 -20.74
N PHE A 698 -4.25 -22.85 -20.08
CA PHE A 698 -3.14 -22.00 -20.50
C PHE A 698 -1.87 -22.26 -19.70
N ARG A 699 -0.73 -21.97 -20.32
CA ARG A 699 0.60 -22.14 -19.71
C ARG A 699 0.97 -20.90 -18.89
N VAL A 700 1.74 -21.08 -17.82
CA VAL A 700 2.31 -19.96 -17.04
C VAL A 700 3.83 -20.03 -17.15
N LEU A 701 4.45 -19.08 -17.86
CA LEU A 701 5.86 -19.11 -18.23
C LEU A 701 6.64 -17.92 -17.65
N HIS A 702 7.91 -18.13 -17.40
CA HIS A 702 8.85 -17.03 -17.18
C HIS A 702 9.18 -16.35 -18.51
N MET A 703 9.49 -15.04 -18.50
CA MET A 703 9.85 -14.30 -19.72
C MET A 703 10.96 -14.97 -20.52
N ALA A 704 12.00 -15.46 -19.84
CA ALA A 704 13.10 -16.20 -20.47
C ALA A 704 12.65 -17.45 -21.22
N GLU A 705 11.66 -18.20 -20.70
CA GLU A 705 11.11 -19.39 -21.37
C GLU A 705 10.36 -18.97 -22.65
N ALA A 706 9.52 -17.93 -22.56
CA ALA A 706 8.77 -17.41 -23.70
C ALA A 706 9.68 -16.89 -24.83
N LEU A 707 10.76 -16.18 -24.49
CA LEU A 707 11.74 -15.73 -25.47
C LEU A 707 12.53 -16.90 -26.07
N ALA A 708 12.94 -17.88 -25.26
CA ALA A 708 13.71 -19.03 -25.74
C ALA A 708 12.91 -19.88 -26.74
N GLU A 709 11.60 -20.05 -26.54
CA GLU A 709 10.70 -20.74 -27.49
C GLU A 709 10.59 -20.03 -28.84
N SER A 710 10.88 -18.73 -28.86
CA SER A 710 10.83 -17.88 -30.06
C SER A 710 12.19 -17.75 -30.75
N LEU A 711 13.24 -18.43 -30.26
CA LEU A 711 14.53 -18.46 -30.94
C LEU A 711 14.46 -19.36 -32.19
N PRO A 712 15.05 -18.95 -33.33
CA PRO A 712 15.24 -19.85 -34.46
C PRO A 712 16.01 -21.10 -34.03
N LYS A 713 15.55 -22.28 -34.49
CA LYS A 713 16.32 -23.51 -34.34
C LYS A 713 17.65 -23.34 -35.08
N LEU A 714 18.74 -23.67 -34.38
CA LEU A 714 20.10 -23.68 -34.94
C LEU A 714 20.23 -24.68 -36.08
#